data_AF-A0A1M6XGJ4-F1
#
_entry.id   AF-A0A1M6XGJ4-F1
#
_cell.length_a   1.000
_cell.length_b   1.000
_cell.length_c   1.000
_cell.angle_alpha   90.00
_cell.angle_beta   90.00
_cell.angle_gamma   90.00
#
_symmetry.space_group_name_H-M   'P 1'
#
loop_
_entity.id
_entity.type
_entity.pdbx_description
1 polymer ?
#
loop_
_entity_poly.entity_id
_entity_poly.type
_entity_poly.pdbx_seq_one_letter_code
_entity_poly.pdbx_strand_id
1 'polypeptide(L)'
;MNERTAPIRATAPAPTPAPTPAPAPTPAPAPAHVPSRTPRELNRRMLLLLALVVLTALSLFHAYRGVHTDAVPLKTASAPGVLAVDTAKDALDQAQQGVEQDVGTTSAFHTRISVANQSLARAAAADVTGLTGRQTIQTVTGLIATYTGWIEDAEAQPSGSPLHKAYLRYAGSMLGRDAKGPAAEATIMGRLSALHAQQLEVVRGQTDFGPLLWLEWGVALALALALLGLLAETHRYFGTRFRRRFNPALLATAVLLVAGVTVLIVFTELTHTGMSGARTALTGSLTGTAIPRTGAAVSRRLADTGFRAAAADWILAGGLLLGALVVLGLQPSLSEYRVEAIALKWPRPRTLGVLGVCLVLLAGGGALAVRATGWHGSVTLLANWTGTEQDRFQRQVIDKFEAEYRIHVVYQGSSAESQVLAADVESGTPPDVAILPGPGELAGYATEGALTPLDDLVGEARFASTWVTPVNGPDGKPHAYWLPIKTDLKSMVWHPPAMDTAGVEQAARRPASWCLGMGGDATSGWPGSDWIEDILLQQTDPATYTDWVDGKLSWRDPRVRRAWTTWGHLVGAGDQKLMAPALATPFGAAADGVLKQPPTCDLEHQSSFARRSDGWRQGAAYTHSADVIPGVRAGNRWEVSGDLAAVLHSTSQAARLIGYLASDEAQRAWAGTQSGYSVKRAVLDRYPSTGTDGAIAGTLRDPDAVRCYDASDAMPTQVRDVFALAVLRYLADPGTLDDQLRTLDQVSAIAGKARLHTVCSSR
;
A
#
# COMPACT_ATOMS: atom_id res chain seq x y z
N MET A 1 68.02 -43.19 -71.56
CA MET A 1 68.82 -43.46 -72.78
C MET A 1 68.48 -42.39 -73.79
N ASN A 2 69.37 -41.64 -74.43
CA ASN A 2 70.82 -41.42 -74.31
C ASN A 2 71.04 -40.08 -75.04
N GLU A 3 71.72 -39.14 -74.41
CA GLU A 3 73.05 -38.63 -74.82
C GLU A 3 72.99 -37.57 -75.94
N ARG A 4 73.38 -36.32 -75.61
CA ARG A 4 74.70 -35.71 -75.90
C ARG A 4 74.96 -35.65 -77.42
N THR A 5 75.33 -34.53 -78.03
CA THR A 5 76.55 -33.77 -77.74
C THR A 5 76.55 -32.49 -78.61
N ALA A 6 77.17 -31.42 -78.10
CA ALA A 6 77.43 -30.16 -78.82
C ALA A 6 78.36 -30.34 -80.06
N PRO A 7 78.55 -29.30 -80.90
CA PRO A 7 79.82 -28.57 -80.77
C PRO A 7 79.81 -27.06 -81.08
N ILE A 8 80.88 -26.45 -80.60
CA ILE A 8 81.35 -25.06 -80.67
C ILE A 8 82.14 -24.80 -81.97
N ARG A 9 82.08 -23.58 -82.52
CA ARG A 9 83.17 -22.83 -83.23
C ARG A 9 82.55 -21.56 -83.85
N ALA A 10 83.20 -20.41 -84.03
CA ALA A 10 84.49 -19.86 -83.67
C ALA A 10 84.39 -18.33 -83.89
N THR A 11 85.17 -17.59 -83.11
CA THR A 11 85.38 -16.14 -83.14
C THR A 11 86.00 -15.61 -84.45
N ALA A 12 85.62 -14.38 -84.84
CA ALA A 12 86.31 -13.55 -85.83
C ALA A 12 86.40 -12.08 -85.33
N PRO A 13 87.40 -11.28 -85.79
CA PRO A 13 88.09 -10.25 -85.01
C PRO A 13 87.57 -8.82 -85.20
N ALA A 14 87.93 -7.93 -84.25
CA ALA A 14 87.68 -6.48 -84.28
C ALA A 14 88.70 -5.71 -85.16
N PRO A 15 88.32 -4.53 -85.70
CA PRO A 15 89.04 -3.30 -85.32
C PRO A 15 88.20 -1.99 -85.26
N THR A 16 88.38 -1.24 -84.15
CA THR A 16 88.59 0.23 -83.92
C THR A 16 88.12 1.34 -84.90
N PRO A 17 88.06 2.63 -84.48
CA PRO A 17 87.39 3.28 -83.33
C PRO A 17 86.57 4.54 -83.75
N ALA A 18 85.70 5.08 -82.89
CA ALA A 18 85.06 6.39 -83.10
C ALA A 18 84.72 7.06 -81.74
N PRO A 19 84.62 8.41 -81.69
CA PRO A 19 85.25 9.25 -80.66
C PRO A 19 84.44 9.44 -79.38
N THR A 20 85.14 9.71 -78.29
CA THR A 20 84.61 10.10 -76.98
C THR A 20 84.10 11.55 -76.96
N PRO A 21 82.94 11.83 -76.34
CA PRO A 21 82.74 13.13 -75.71
C PRO A 21 82.24 13.01 -74.25
N ALA A 22 83.00 13.67 -73.36
CA ALA A 22 82.67 14.32 -72.08
C ALA A 22 82.03 13.53 -70.90
N PRO A 23 82.46 13.80 -69.65
CA PRO A 23 82.11 13.03 -68.45
C PRO A 23 80.70 13.35 -67.94
N ALA A 24 79.92 12.32 -67.62
CA ALA A 24 78.63 12.47 -66.95
C ALA A 24 78.82 12.78 -65.45
N PRO A 25 78.06 13.73 -64.87
CA PRO A 25 78.17 14.12 -63.47
C PRO A 25 77.64 13.03 -62.52
N THR A 26 78.32 12.91 -61.37
CA THR A 26 77.96 12.06 -60.23
C THR A 26 76.51 12.30 -59.79
N PRO A 27 75.68 11.25 -59.57
CA PRO A 27 74.32 11.45 -59.08
C PRO A 27 74.34 12.01 -57.65
N ALA A 28 73.70 13.16 -57.46
CA ALA A 28 73.41 13.73 -56.15
C ALA A 28 72.52 12.77 -55.33
N PRO A 29 72.66 12.72 -53.99
CA PRO A 29 71.81 11.88 -53.14
C PRO A 29 70.34 12.27 -53.31
N ALA A 30 69.48 11.27 -53.50
CA ALA A 30 68.03 11.46 -53.61
C ALA A 30 67.49 12.24 -52.40
N PRO A 31 66.57 13.21 -52.59
CA PRO A 31 65.94 13.89 -51.48
C PRO A 31 65.17 12.87 -50.63
N ALA A 32 65.41 12.88 -49.32
CA ALA A 32 64.65 12.06 -48.38
C ALA A 32 63.16 12.34 -48.56
N HIS A 33 62.40 11.33 -48.99
CA HIS A 33 60.94 11.39 -48.99
C HIS A 33 60.46 11.57 -47.54
N VAL A 34 60.12 12.79 -47.15
CA VAL A 34 59.38 13.03 -45.92
C VAL A 34 58.00 12.40 -46.12
N PRO A 35 57.61 11.34 -45.40
CA PRO A 35 56.30 10.73 -45.57
C PRO A 35 55.23 11.78 -45.24
N SER A 36 54.31 12.01 -46.19
CA SER A 36 53.22 12.96 -45.98
C SER A 36 52.42 12.56 -44.74
N ARG A 37 52.28 13.47 -43.76
CA ARG A 37 51.48 13.23 -42.54
C ARG A 37 49.97 13.25 -42.80
N THR A 38 49.57 13.64 -44.01
CA THR A 38 48.19 13.88 -44.47
C THR A 38 47.26 12.66 -44.35
N PRO A 39 47.63 11.42 -44.73
CA PRO A 39 46.74 10.26 -44.63
C PRO A 39 46.48 9.85 -43.17
N ARG A 40 47.49 9.96 -42.29
CA ARG A 40 47.35 9.68 -40.85
C ARG A 40 46.41 10.70 -40.19
N GLU A 41 46.51 11.96 -40.59
CA GLU A 41 45.67 13.04 -40.07
C GLU A 41 44.20 12.91 -40.53
N LEU A 42 43.96 12.56 -41.80
CA LEU A 42 42.62 12.26 -42.33
C LEU A 42 41.98 11.06 -41.63
N ASN A 43 42.72 9.98 -41.41
CA ASN A 43 42.21 8.78 -40.74
C ASN A 43 41.90 9.05 -39.26
N ARG A 44 42.73 9.86 -38.58
CA ARG A 44 42.47 10.31 -37.21
C ARG A 44 41.18 11.14 -37.11
N ARG A 45 40.98 12.08 -38.04
CA ARG A 45 39.75 12.91 -38.11
C ARG A 45 38.51 12.08 -38.39
N MET A 46 38.59 11.11 -39.30
CA MET A 46 37.49 10.19 -39.60
C MET A 46 37.09 9.36 -38.37
N LEU A 47 38.07 8.77 -37.67
CA LEU A 47 37.81 8.00 -36.45
C LEU A 47 37.21 8.87 -35.33
N LEU A 48 37.72 10.09 -35.14
CA LEU A 48 37.20 11.02 -34.15
C LEU A 48 35.77 11.49 -34.48
N LEU A 49 35.47 11.78 -35.75
CA LEU A 49 34.13 12.15 -36.20
C LEU A 49 33.13 11.00 -36.00
N LEU A 50 33.49 9.77 -36.38
CA LEU A 50 32.63 8.60 -36.19
C LEU A 50 32.40 8.30 -34.70
N ALA A 51 33.44 8.40 -33.87
CA ALA A 51 33.30 8.23 -32.43
C ALA A 51 32.37 9.30 -31.82
N LEU A 52 32.52 10.57 -32.22
CA LEU A 52 31.64 11.66 -31.76
C LEU A 52 30.21 11.50 -32.28
N VAL A 53 29.99 11.04 -33.51
CA VAL A 53 28.64 10.75 -34.02
C VAL A 53 27.94 9.70 -33.17
N VAL A 54 28.63 8.59 -32.85
CA VAL A 54 28.06 7.51 -32.02
C VAL A 54 27.78 8.01 -30.60
N LEU A 55 28.73 8.71 -29.98
CA LEU A 55 28.56 9.24 -28.62
C LEU A 55 27.44 10.27 -28.55
N THR A 56 27.36 11.19 -29.51
CA THR A 56 26.28 12.18 -29.59
C THR A 56 24.93 11.51 -29.80
N ALA A 57 24.83 10.52 -30.69
CA ALA A 57 23.58 9.81 -30.94
C ALA A 57 23.09 9.02 -29.72
N LEU A 58 23.99 8.31 -29.02
CA LEU A 58 23.65 7.60 -27.78
C LEU A 58 23.27 8.58 -26.65
N SER A 59 24.01 9.67 -26.50
CA SER A 59 23.72 10.69 -25.48
C SER A 59 22.38 11.38 -25.73
N LEU A 60 22.09 11.76 -26.98
CA LEU A 60 20.80 12.34 -27.37
C LEU A 60 19.67 11.33 -27.19
N PHE A 61 19.88 10.05 -27.51
CA PHE A 61 18.88 9.01 -27.31
C PHE A 61 18.50 8.84 -25.84
N HIS A 62 19.49 8.76 -24.95
CA HIS A 62 19.26 8.67 -23.51
C HIS A 62 18.57 9.93 -22.96
N ALA A 63 19.10 11.12 -23.26
CA ALA A 63 18.52 12.38 -22.80
C ALA A 63 17.08 12.58 -23.31
N TYR A 64 16.79 12.18 -24.56
CA TYR A 64 15.45 12.26 -25.14
C TYR A 64 14.47 11.27 -24.51
N ARG A 65 14.88 10.01 -24.32
CA ARG A 65 14.06 9.00 -23.66
C ARG A 65 13.79 9.34 -22.21
N GLY A 66 14.75 9.93 -21.50
CA GLY A 66 14.59 10.37 -20.12
C GLY A 66 13.41 11.31 -19.91
N VAL A 67 13.00 12.07 -20.94
CA VAL A 67 11.85 12.98 -20.87
C VAL A 67 10.56 12.34 -21.40
N HIS A 68 10.66 11.50 -22.42
CA HIS A 68 9.48 11.00 -23.13
C HIS A 68 8.96 9.66 -22.60
N THR A 69 9.76 8.92 -21.82
CA THR A 69 9.34 7.62 -21.26
C THR A 69 8.15 7.78 -20.31
N ASP A 70 8.06 8.90 -19.60
CA ASP A 70 7.01 9.16 -18.60
C ASP A 70 5.75 9.82 -19.17
N ALA A 71 5.85 10.42 -20.37
CA ALA A 71 4.74 11.14 -21.00
C ALA A 71 3.56 10.23 -21.41
N VAL A 72 3.85 8.97 -21.77
CA VAL A 72 2.82 7.98 -22.15
C VAL A 72 2.12 7.40 -20.91
N PRO A 73 2.84 6.91 -19.87
CA PRO A 73 2.21 6.53 -18.59
C PRO A 73 1.38 7.65 -17.96
N LEU A 74 1.88 8.90 -17.97
CA LEU A 74 1.14 10.05 -17.45
C LEU A 74 -0.22 10.23 -18.14
N LYS A 75 -0.26 10.10 -19.47
CA LYS A 75 -1.49 10.25 -20.27
C LYS A 75 -2.45 9.08 -20.09
N THR A 76 -1.93 7.86 -20.03
CA THR A 76 -2.73 6.63 -20.15
C THR A 76 -3.17 6.07 -18.79
N ALA A 77 -2.42 6.34 -17.73
CA ALA A 77 -2.67 5.81 -16.38
C ALA A 77 -2.74 6.93 -15.33
N SER A 78 -1.66 7.70 -15.13
CA SER A 78 -1.55 8.59 -13.96
C SER A 78 -2.61 9.70 -13.93
N ALA A 79 -2.80 10.44 -15.03
CA ALA A 79 -3.79 11.52 -15.09
C ALA A 79 -5.24 11.00 -14.99
N PRO A 80 -5.66 9.95 -15.74
CA PRO A 80 -6.96 9.32 -15.53
C PRO A 80 -7.17 8.81 -14.10
N GLY A 81 -6.14 8.22 -13.48
CA GLY A 81 -6.18 7.72 -12.11
C GLY A 81 -6.48 8.83 -11.09
N VAL A 82 -5.73 9.93 -11.16
CA VAL A 82 -5.95 11.11 -10.29
C VAL A 82 -7.37 11.66 -10.44
N LEU A 83 -7.83 11.84 -11.68
CA LEU A 83 -9.18 12.34 -11.96
C LEU A 83 -10.28 11.38 -11.49
N ALA A 84 -10.02 10.07 -11.52
CA ALA A 84 -10.96 9.07 -11.04
C ALA A 84 -11.09 9.13 -9.51
N VAL A 85 -10.00 9.35 -8.78
CA VAL A 85 -10.05 9.57 -7.32
C VAL A 85 -10.80 10.87 -6.99
N ASP A 86 -10.57 11.97 -7.72
CA ASP A 86 -11.34 13.20 -7.55
C ASP A 86 -12.84 13.01 -7.84
N THR A 87 -13.17 12.23 -8.87
CA THR A 87 -14.57 11.89 -9.20
C THR A 87 -15.22 11.08 -8.09
N ALA A 88 -14.52 10.13 -7.49
CA ALA A 88 -15.03 9.34 -6.37
C ALA A 88 -15.29 10.22 -5.14
N LYS A 89 -14.32 11.09 -4.79
CA LYS A 89 -14.46 12.05 -3.68
C LYS A 89 -15.65 12.98 -3.87
N ASP A 90 -15.79 13.58 -5.05
CA ASP A 90 -16.89 14.49 -5.40
C ASP A 90 -18.25 13.79 -5.38
N ALA A 91 -18.33 12.55 -5.88
CA ALA A 91 -19.55 11.76 -5.86
C ALA A 91 -20.00 11.41 -4.44
N LEU A 92 -19.09 10.98 -3.57
CA LEU A 92 -19.38 10.67 -2.17
C LEU A 92 -19.79 11.91 -1.39
N ASP A 93 -19.10 13.04 -1.60
CA ASP A 93 -19.46 14.32 -0.97
C ASP A 93 -20.87 14.77 -1.38
N GLN A 94 -21.23 14.65 -2.65
CA GLN A 94 -22.57 14.97 -3.14
C GLN A 94 -23.63 13.97 -2.66
N ALA A 95 -23.29 12.68 -2.50
CA ALA A 95 -24.19 11.69 -1.93
C ALA A 95 -24.57 12.08 -0.49
N GLN A 96 -23.56 12.40 0.33
CA GLN A 96 -23.76 12.80 1.71
C GLN A 96 -24.53 14.11 1.85
N GLN A 97 -24.20 15.13 1.05
CA GLN A 97 -24.95 16.40 1.06
C GLN A 97 -26.43 16.19 0.73
N GLY A 98 -26.74 15.29 -0.20
CA GLY A 98 -28.11 14.96 -0.57
C GLY A 98 -28.91 14.35 0.60
N VAL A 99 -28.26 13.49 1.39
CA VAL A 99 -28.85 12.90 2.60
C VAL A 99 -29.05 13.94 3.70
N GLU A 100 -28.03 14.78 3.96
CA GLU A 100 -28.08 15.80 5.02
C GLU A 100 -29.17 16.86 4.80
N GLN A 101 -29.43 17.19 3.52
CA GLN A 101 -30.41 18.20 3.17
C GLN A 101 -31.84 17.65 3.09
N ASP A 102 -32.02 16.32 3.09
CA ASP A 102 -33.31 15.67 2.78
C ASP A 102 -33.88 16.10 1.41
N VAL A 103 -32.99 16.50 0.50
CA VAL A 103 -33.33 17.02 -0.85
C VAL A 103 -33.14 15.94 -1.93
N GLY A 104 -32.55 14.79 -1.58
CA GLY A 104 -32.27 13.68 -2.49
C GLY A 104 -33.31 12.56 -2.41
N THR A 105 -33.67 11.97 -3.56
CA THR A 105 -34.31 10.64 -3.57
C THR A 105 -33.25 9.57 -3.33
N THR A 106 -33.61 8.43 -2.71
CA THR A 106 -32.77 7.22 -2.59
C THR A 106 -32.07 6.87 -3.93
N SER A 107 -32.76 7.10 -5.06
CA SER A 107 -32.19 6.94 -6.42
C SER A 107 -30.98 7.85 -6.72
N ALA A 108 -31.00 9.11 -6.28
CA ALA A 108 -29.90 10.05 -6.48
C ALA A 108 -28.68 9.64 -5.64
N PHE A 109 -28.90 9.21 -4.39
CA PHE A 109 -27.86 8.67 -3.52
C PHE A 109 -27.17 7.46 -4.16
N HIS A 110 -27.92 6.41 -4.53
CA HIS A 110 -27.34 5.22 -5.16
C HIS A 110 -26.64 5.52 -6.50
N THR A 111 -27.14 6.50 -7.27
CA THR A 111 -26.46 6.95 -8.49
C THR A 111 -25.07 7.48 -8.17
N ARG A 112 -24.92 8.27 -7.11
CA ARG A 112 -23.62 8.80 -6.67
C ARG A 112 -22.70 7.72 -6.13
N ILE A 113 -23.21 6.76 -5.36
CA ILE A 113 -22.44 5.59 -4.92
C ILE A 113 -21.93 4.78 -6.12
N SER A 114 -22.78 4.56 -7.13
CA SER A 114 -22.36 3.88 -8.36
C SER A 114 -21.26 4.63 -9.10
N VAL A 115 -21.36 5.96 -9.21
CA VAL A 115 -20.29 6.80 -9.79
C VAL A 115 -18.99 6.68 -8.99
N ALA A 116 -19.06 6.67 -7.65
CA ALA A 116 -17.90 6.51 -6.80
C ALA A 116 -17.22 5.16 -7.03
N ASN A 117 -17.96 4.05 -6.96
CA ASN A 117 -17.43 2.70 -7.18
C ASN A 117 -16.83 2.50 -8.58
N GLN A 118 -17.51 2.98 -9.63
CA GLN A 118 -16.98 2.93 -11.00
C GLN A 118 -15.68 3.75 -11.14
N SER A 119 -15.59 4.89 -10.46
CA SER A 119 -14.39 5.72 -10.48
C SER A 119 -13.24 5.07 -9.71
N LEU A 120 -13.53 4.43 -8.58
CA LEU A 120 -12.54 3.65 -7.84
C LEU A 120 -12.01 2.46 -8.65
N ALA A 121 -12.88 1.75 -9.37
CA ALA A 121 -12.46 0.69 -10.28
C ALA A 121 -11.53 1.22 -11.40
N ARG A 122 -11.79 2.42 -11.93
CA ARG A 122 -10.89 3.07 -12.90
C ARG A 122 -9.56 3.48 -12.29
N ALA A 123 -9.58 4.01 -11.05
CA ALA A 123 -8.36 4.35 -10.33
C ALA A 123 -7.49 3.12 -10.05
N ALA A 124 -8.13 1.99 -9.69
CA ALA A 124 -7.46 0.71 -9.48
C ALA A 124 -6.86 0.16 -10.79
N ALA A 125 -7.62 0.22 -11.89
CA ALA A 125 -7.15 -0.20 -13.21
C ALA A 125 -5.98 0.64 -13.74
N ALA A 126 -5.88 1.91 -13.33
CA ALA A 126 -4.76 2.77 -13.68
C ALA A 126 -3.47 2.40 -12.93
N ASP A 127 -3.57 1.69 -11.79
CA ASP A 127 -2.47 1.14 -10.99
C ASP A 127 -1.31 2.10 -10.70
N VAL A 128 -1.64 3.39 -10.50
CA VAL A 128 -0.65 4.48 -10.44
C VAL A 128 0.34 4.32 -9.28
N THR A 129 -0.12 3.83 -8.13
CA THR A 129 0.68 3.67 -6.90
C THR A 129 0.93 2.20 -6.56
N GLY A 130 0.64 1.26 -7.48
CA GLY A 130 0.87 -0.16 -7.29
C GLY A 130 0.04 -0.77 -6.14
N LEU A 131 0.67 -1.70 -5.40
CA LEU A 131 0.01 -2.51 -4.37
C LEU A 131 -0.68 -1.67 -3.28
N THR A 132 0.01 -0.67 -2.72
CA THR A 132 -0.51 0.21 -1.67
C THR A 132 -1.77 0.96 -2.14
N GLY A 133 -1.79 1.40 -3.40
CA GLY A 133 -2.96 2.04 -4.00
C GLY A 133 -4.15 1.12 -4.10
N ARG A 134 -3.94 -0.10 -4.62
CA ARG A 134 -5.00 -1.11 -4.77
C ARG A 134 -5.63 -1.47 -3.43
N GLN A 135 -4.82 -1.71 -2.40
CA GLN A 135 -5.31 -2.01 -1.06
C GLN A 135 -6.08 -0.85 -0.42
N THR A 136 -5.62 0.39 -0.66
CA THR A 136 -6.36 1.58 -0.21
C THR A 136 -7.74 1.63 -0.87
N ILE A 137 -7.82 1.36 -2.18
CA ILE A 137 -9.09 1.33 -2.92
C ILE A 137 -10.00 0.20 -2.43
N GLN A 138 -9.47 -1.00 -2.19
CA GLN A 138 -10.22 -2.13 -1.62
C GLN A 138 -10.81 -1.78 -0.26
N THR A 139 -9.98 -1.23 0.64
CA THR A 139 -10.43 -0.77 1.97
C THR A 139 -11.55 0.25 1.86
N VAL A 140 -11.38 1.25 0.99
CA VAL A 140 -12.40 2.29 0.76
C VAL A 140 -13.68 1.69 0.21
N THR A 141 -13.60 0.70 -0.67
CA THR A 141 -14.78 0.03 -1.24
C THR A 141 -15.57 -0.70 -0.16
N GLY A 142 -14.90 -1.44 0.74
CA GLY A 142 -15.54 -2.08 1.90
C GLY A 142 -16.18 -1.06 2.83
N LEU A 143 -15.49 0.05 3.13
CA LEU A 143 -16.05 1.14 3.94
C LEU A 143 -17.27 1.79 3.27
N ILE A 144 -17.27 1.97 1.95
CA ILE A 144 -18.42 2.51 1.19
C ILE A 144 -19.63 1.58 1.29
N ALA A 145 -19.42 0.27 1.26
CA ALA A 145 -20.52 -0.70 1.41
C ALA A 145 -21.20 -0.54 2.78
N THR A 146 -20.42 -0.49 3.86
CA THR A 146 -20.96 -0.28 5.21
C THR A 146 -21.57 1.10 5.39
N TYR A 147 -20.95 2.15 4.84
CA TYR A 147 -21.52 3.50 4.78
C TYR A 147 -22.91 3.50 4.14
N THR A 148 -23.04 2.83 2.98
CA THR A 148 -24.31 2.72 2.25
C THR A 148 -25.36 1.99 3.09
N GLY A 149 -24.98 0.90 3.76
CA GLY A 149 -25.85 0.16 4.67
C GLY A 149 -26.41 1.02 5.81
N TRP A 150 -25.57 1.87 6.43
CA TRP A 150 -26.05 2.79 7.47
C TRP A 150 -27.05 3.82 6.95
N ILE A 151 -26.89 4.30 5.72
CA ILE A 151 -27.86 5.22 5.10
C ILE A 151 -29.20 4.51 4.85
N GLU A 152 -29.16 3.28 4.33
CA GLU A 152 -30.37 2.47 4.11
C GLU A 152 -31.09 2.16 5.43
N ASP A 153 -30.34 1.78 6.49
CA ASP A 153 -30.90 1.59 7.83
C ASP A 153 -31.50 2.89 8.38
N ALA A 154 -30.91 4.06 8.10
CA ALA A 154 -31.47 5.35 8.47
C ALA A 154 -32.79 5.64 7.75
N GLU A 155 -32.87 5.38 6.45
CA GLU A 155 -34.09 5.55 5.64
C GLU A 155 -35.23 4.62 6.08
N ALA A 156 -34.89 3.44 6.61
CA ALA A 156 -35.86 2.51 7.18
C ALA A 156 -36.45 2.96 8.53
N GLN A 157 -35.86 3.97 9.19
CA GLN A 157 -36.34 4.51 10.46
C GLN A 157 -37.19 5.78 10.26
N PRO A 158 -38.16 6.06 11.15
CA PRO A 158 -38.91 7.32 11.11
C PRO A 158 -37.97 8.52 11.16
N SER A 159 -38.15 9.47 10.23
CA SER A 159 -37.34 10.68 10.13
C SER A 159 -37.28 11.43 11.47
N GLY A 160 -36.07 11.76 11.91
CA GLY A 160 -35.83 12.49 13.15
C GLY A 160 -35.83 11.65 14.45
N SER A 161 -36.15 10.35 14.38
CA SER A 161 -35.98 9.41 15.50
C SER A 161 -34.51 9.33 15.94
N PRO A 162 -34.21 8.91 17.19
CA PRO A 162 -32.83 8.76 17.64
C PRO A 162 -32.03 7.78 16.80
N LEU A 163 -32.64 6.65 16.38
CA LEU A 163 -31.98 5.67 15.52
C LEU A 163 -31.64 6.25 14.15
N HIS A 164 -32.60 6.92 13.51
CA HIS A 164 -32.34 7.61 12.24
C HIS A 164 -31.13 8.55 12.35
N LYS A 165 -31.09 9.38 13.41
CA LYS A 165 -29.96 10.29 13.66
C LYS A 165 -28.65 9.57 13.99
N ALA A 166 -28.71 8.45 14.71
CA ALA A 166 -27.54 7.66 15.06
C ALA A 166 -26.92 7.00 13.83
N TYR A 167 -27.72 6.36 12.98
CA TYR A 167 -27.25 5.74 11.74
C TYR A 167 -26.64 6.76 10.78
N LEU A 168 -27.28 7.93 10.59
CA LEU A 168 -26.69 9.03 9.81
C LEU A 168 -25.35 9.52 10.40
N ARG A 169 -25.22 9.51 11.73
CA ARG A 169 -23.96 9.86 12.40
C ARG A 169 -22.88 8.81 12.15
N TYR A 170 -23.19 7.52 12.22
CA TYR A 170 -22.24 6.45 11.93
C TYR A 170 -21.79 6.48 10.47
N ALA A 171 -22.72 6.71 9.54
CA ALA A 171 -22.39 6.93 8.13
C ALA A 171 -21.47 8.17 7.97
N GLY A 172 -21.81 9.28 8.61
CA GLY A 172 -21.03 10.52 8.55
C GLY A 172 -19.62 10.37 9.12
N SER A 173 -19.43 9.65 10.23
CA SER A 173 -18.12 9.41 10.83
C SER A 173 -17.24 8.53 9.94
N MET A 174 -17.80 7.48 9.34
CA MET A 174 -17.10 6.62 8.37
C MET A 174 -16.66 7.38 7.12
N LEU A 175 -17.52 8.28 6.62
CA LEU A 175 -17.18 9.11 5.48
C LEU A 175 -16.08 10.12 5.82
N GLY A 176 -16.21 10.79 6.96
CA GLY A 176 -15.15 11.62 7.55
C GLY A 176 -14.92 12.98 6.87
N ARG A 177 -15.99 13.65 6.39
CA ARG A 177 -15.89 14.95 5.71
C ARG A 177 -15.20 16.03 6.56
N ASP A 178 -15.51 16.05 7.85
CA ASP A 178 -14.99 17.04 8.82
C ASP A 178 -13.89 16.47 9.74
N ALA A 179 -13.46 15.22 9.51
CA ALA A 179 -12.46 14.56 10.32
C ALA A 179 -11.09 15.26 10.19
N LYS A 180 -10.36 15.37 11.30
CA LYS A 180 -9.04 16.04 11.35
C LYS A 180 -8.02 15.18 12.11
N GLY A 181 -6.75 15.40 11.78
CA GLY A 181 -5.64 14.70 12.43
C GLY A 181 -5.66 13.18 12.17
N PRO A 182 -5.14 12.36 13.09
CA PRO A 182 -5.02 10.92 12.90
C PRO A 182 -6.36 10.21 12.65
N ALA A 183 -7.46 10.75 13.18
CA ALA A 183 -8.79 10.18 12.96
C ALA A 183 -9.24 10.30 11.49
N ALA A 184 -8.76 11.30 10.75
CA ALA A 184 -9.10 11.45 9.34
C ALA A 184 -8.51 10.32 8.48
N GLU A 185 -7.34 9.80 8.84
CA GLU A 185 -6.65 8.76 8.06
C GLU A 185 -7.43 7.43 8.02
N ALA A 186 -8.29 7.19 9.02
CA ALA A 186 -9.12 6.00 9.07
C ALA A 186 -10.35 6.06 8.15
N THR A 187 -10.81 7.27 7.77
CA THR A 187 -12.09 7.49 7.07
C THR A 187 -11.99 7.30 5.56
N ILE A 188 -13.12 7.17 4.89
CA ILE A 188 -13.20 7.07 3.43
C ILE A 188 -12.53 8.28 2.76
N MET A 189 -12.90 9.50 3.17
CA MET A 189 -12.39 10.73 2.54
C MET A 189 -10.92 10.99 2.84
N GLY A 190 -10.43 10.62 4.03
CA GLY A 190 -9.02 10.73 4.35
C GLY A 190 -8.15 9.76 3.54
N ARG A 191 -8.57 8.50 3.41
CA ARG A 191 -7.88 7.51 2.57
C ARG A 191 -7.84 7.91 1.11
N LEU A 192 -8.96 8.39 0.56
CA LEU A 192 -8.99 8.91 -0.81
C LEU A 192 -8.10 10.13 -0.99
N SER A 193 -7.98 10.98 0.02
CA SER A 193 -7.08 12.14 -0.02
C SER A 193 -5.61 11.74 0.06
N ALA A 194 -5.27 10.73 0.88
CA ALA A 194 -3.94 10.14 0.93
C ALA A 194 -3.57 9.48 -0.41
N LEU A 195 -4.48 8.69 -0.98
CA LEU A 195 -4.30 8.08 -2.31
C LEU A 195 -4.10 9.13 -3.39
N HIS A 196 -4.93 10.19 -3.40
CA HIS A 196 -4.79 11.30 -4.34
C HIS A 196 -3.42 11.98 -4.21
N ALA A 197 -2.96 12.25 -2.98
CA ALA A 197 -1.65 12.84 -2.74
C ALA A 197 -0.50 11.94 -3.23
N GLN A 198 -0.58 10.62 -2.99
CA GLN A 198 0.39 9.65 -3.49
C GLN A 198 0.42 9.60 -5.03
N GLN A 199 -0.76 9.57 -5.68
CA GLN A 199 -0.85 9.60 -7.14
C GLN A 199 -0.30 10.90 -7.72
N LEU A 200 -0.55 12.03 -7.06
CA LEU A 200 0.04 13.31 -7.44
C LEU A 200 1.55 13.29 -7.32
N GLU A 201 2.12 12.64 -6.30
CA GLU A 201 3.58 12.51 -6.18
C GLU A 201 4.18 11.70 -7.33
N VAL A 202 3.50 10.64 -7.79
CA VAL A 202 3.90 9.91 -9.02
C VAL A 202 3.84 10.83 -10.23
N VAL A 203 2.77 11.64 -10.37
CA VAL A 203 2.67 12.64 -11.45
C VAL A 203 3.79 13.68 -11.35
N ARG A 204 4.17 14.12 -10.14
CA ARG A 204 5.30 15.04 -9.95
C ARG A 204 6.61 14.40 -10.41
N GLY A 205 6.89 13.18 -9.99
CA GLY A 205 8.06 12.42 -10.43
C GLY A 205 8.14 12.26 -11.95
N GLN A 206 7.01 11.95 -12.60
CA GLN A 206 6.91 11.82 -14.06
C GLN A 206 7.07 13.14 -14.83
N THR A 207 6.91 14.28 -14.16
CA THR A 207 6.91 15.61 -14.79
C THR A 207 8.13 16.46 -14.42
N ASP A 208 8.89 16.05 -13.41
CA ASP A 208 10.04 16.80 -12.89
C ASP A 208 11.27 16.67 -13.79
N PHE A 209 11.82 17.82 -14.19
CA PHE A 209 13.08 17.90 -14.93
C PHE A 209 14.25 18.01 -13.94
N GLY A 210 14.62 16.87 -13.35
CA GLY A 210 15.67 16.81 -12.33
C GLY A 210 17.06 17.25 -12.82
N PRO A 211 18.01 17.54 -11.89
CA PRO A 211 19.37 17.97 -12.24
C PRO A 211 20.13 16.94 -13.07
N LEU A 212 19.80 15.66 -12.94
CA LEU A 212 20.41 14.59 -13.73
C LEU A 212 20.03 14.70 -15.22
N LEU A 213 18.75 14.94 -15.53
CA LEU A 213 18.27 15.15 -16.90
C LEU A 213 18.88 16.42 -17.51
N TRP A 214 19.02 17.49 -16.71
CA TRP A 214 19.75 18.69 -17.14
C TRP A 214 21.21 18.40 -17.50
N LEU A 215 21.88 17.55 -16.71
CA LEU A 215 23.26 17.15 -16.96
C LEU A 215 23.36 16.28 -18.23
N GLU A 216 22.42 15.35 -18.43
CA GLU A 216 22.35 14.52 -19.64
C GLU A 216 22.15 15.35 -20.91
N TRP A 217 21.23 16.30 -20.90
CA TRP A 217 21.04 17.25 -22.00
C TRP A 217 22.25 18.16 -22.20
N GLY A 218 22.88 18.60 -21.11
CA GLY A 218 24.13 19.39 -21.15
C GLY A 218 25.28 18.63 -21.82
N VAL A 219 25.46 17.35 -21.47
CA VAL A 219 26.45 16.45 -22.09
C VAL A 219 26.12 16.22 -23.57
N ALA A 220 24.85 15.95 -23.90
CA ALA A 220 24.43 15.72 -25.28
C ALA A 220 24.67 16.96 -26.16
N LEU A 221 24.37 18.16 -25.63
CA LEU A 221 24.62 19.43 -26.33
C LEU A 221 26.12 19.72 -26.47
N ALA A 222 26.92 19.46 -25.44
CA ALA A 222 28.38 19.61 -25.49
C ALA A 222 29.00 18.67 -26.55
N LEU A 223 28.55 17.42 -26.62
CA LEU A 223 28.99 16.46 -27.65
C LEU A 223 28.56 16.88 -29.06
N ALA A 224 27.33 17.39 -29.22
CA ALA A 224 26.86 17.94 -30.49
C ALA A 224 27.67 19.17 -30.95
N LEU A 225 27.98 20.09 -30.03
CA LEU A 225 28.83 21.25 -30.31
C LEU A 225 30.27 20.85 -30.63
N ALA A 226 30.83 19.86 -29.92
CA ALA A 226 32.16 19.31 -30.22
C ALA A 226 32.20 18.67 -31.62
N LEU A 227 31.15 17.93 -32.00
CA LEU A 227 31.00 17.35 -33.33
C LEU A 227 30.90 18.43 -34.42
N LEU A 228 30.12 19.49 -34.21
CA LEU A 228 30.03 20.64 -35.12
C LEU A 228 31.38 21.36 -35.25
N GLY A 229 32.10 21.56 -34.14
CA GLY A 229 33.43 22.14 -34.12
C GLY A 229 34.43 21.33 -34.95
N LEU A 230 34.44 20.00 -34.76
CA LEU A 230 35.31 19.10 -35.51
C LEU A 230 34.94 19.02 -37.00
N LEU A 231 33.64 19.06 -37.33
CA LEU A 231 33.16 19.14 -38.72
C LEU A 231 33.62 20.45 -39.38
N ALA A 232 33.50 21.59 -38.69
CA ALA A 232 33.94 22.89 -39.19
C ALA A 232 35.48 22.95 -39.37
N GLU A 233 36.24 22.42 -38.43
CA GLU A 233 37.70 22.31 -38.53
C GLU A 233 38.11 21.42 -39.72
N THR A 234 37.43 20.28 -39.89
CA THR A 234 37.65 19.37 -41.02
C THR A 234 37.29 20.04 -42.34
N HIS A 235 36.20 20.82 -42.40
CA HIS A 235 35.82 21.59 -43.59
C HIS A 235 36.88 22.65 -43.94
N ARG A 236 37.40 23.38 -42.95
CA ARG A 236 38.51 24.34 -43.15
C ARG A 236 39.78 23.66 -43.64
N TYR A 237 40.14 22.50 -43.09
CA TYR A 237 41.29 21.72 -43.52
C TYR A 237 41.19 21.33 -45.01
N PHE A 238 40.00 20.93 -45.47
CA PHE A 238 39.76 20.64 -46.88
C PHE A 238 39.89 21.88 -47.78
N GLY A 239 39.38 23.03 -47.32
CA GLY A 239 39.48 24.30 -48.05
C GLY A 239 40.93 24.79 -48.20
N THR A 240 41.77 24.66 -47.18
CA THR A 240 43.17 25.09 -47.22
C THR A 240 44.09 24.10 -47.95
N ARG A 241 43.86 22.79 -47.77
CA ARG A 241 44.78 21.76 -48.28
C ARG A 241 44.45 21.27 -49.70
N PHE A 242 43.17 21.14 -50.04
CA PHE A 242 42.72 20.53 -51.30
C PHE A 242 42.11 21.52 -52.30
N ARG A 243 42.05 22.83 -51.95
CA ARG A 243 41.40 23.91 -52.74
C ARG A 243 39.96 23.63 -53.18
N ARG A 244 39.31 22.58 -52.63
CA ARG A 244 37.88 22.33 -52.81
C ARG A 244 37.14 23.16 -51.78
N ARG A 245 36.45 24.20 -52.25
CA ARG A 245 35.76 25.17 -51.38
C ARG A 245 34.54 24.58 -50.66
N PHE A 246 34.00 23.46 -51.14
CA PHE A 246 32.81 22.82 -50.59
C PHE A 246 32.90 21.29 -50.60
N ASN A 247 32.74 20.65 -49.44
CA ASN A 247 32.45 19.23 -49.31
C ASN A 247 30.95 19.06 -48.96
N PRO A 248 30.10 18.69 -49.93
CA PRO A 248 28.65 18.68 -49.75
C PRO A 248 28.19 17.68 -48.69
N ALA A 249 28.89 16.54 -48.54
CA ALA A 249 28.52 15.51 -47.56
C ALA A 249 28.79 15.96 -46.11
N LEU A 250 29.92 16.63 -45.85
CA LEU A 250 30.22 17.18 -44.52
C LEU A 250 29.32 18.36 -44.16
N LEU A 251 28.96 19.20 -45.14
CA LEU A 251 27.99 20.28 -44.95
C LEU A 251 26.58 19.72 -44.66
N ALA A 252 26.15 18.69 -45.40
CA ALA A 252 24.90 17.99 -45.15
C ALA A 252 24.88 17.35 -43.75
N THR A 253 25.99 16.76 -43.30
CA THR A 253 26.14 16.22 -41.93
C THR A 253 25.92 17.31 -40.87
N ALA A 254 26.55 18.47 -41.03
CA ALA A 254 26.41 19.59 -40.09
C ALA A 254 24.97 20.14 -40.06
N VAL A 255 24.34 20.30 -41.24
CA VAL A 255 22.95 20.78 -41.35
C VAL A 255 21.98 19.79 -40.73
N LEU A 256 22.11 18.49 -41.02
CA LEU A 256 21.24 17.45 -40.47
C LEU A 256 21.40 17.30 -38.96
N LEU A 257 22.63 17.43 -38.44
CA LEU A 257 22.89 17.41 -36.99
C LEU A 257 22.22 18.59 -36.29
N VAL A 258 22.37 19.82 -36.80
CA VAL A 258 21.71 21.01 -36.23
C VAL A 258 20.20 20.86 -36.29
N ALA A 259 19.65 20.53 -37.47
CA ALA A 259 18.20 20.36 -37.65
C ALA A 259 17.63 19.27 -36.72
N GLY A 260 18.30 18.11 -36.62
CA GLY A 260 17.89 17.01 -35.75
C GLY A 260 17.90 17.41 -34.27
N VAL A 261 19.00 18.01 -33.79
CA VAL A 261 19.10 18.48 -32.40
C VAL A 261 18.04 19.54 -32.09
N THR A 262 17.81 20.49 -33.00
CA THR A 262 16.76 21.51 -32.83
C THR A 262 15.37 20.89 -32.73
N VAL A 263 15.03 19.93 -33.61
CA VAL A 263 13.73 19.22 -33.55
C VAL A 263 13.57 18.48 -32.23
N LEU A 264 14.62 17.77 -31.76
CA LEU A 264 14.58 17.05 -30.49
C LEU A 264 14.39 17.99 -29.29
N ILE A 265 15.07 19.14 -29.28
CA ILE A 265 14.89 20.16 -28.24
C ILE A 265 13.46 20.70 -28.25
N VAL A 266 12.93 21.06 -29.42
CA VAL A 266 11.54 21.57 -29.54
C VAL A 266 10.54 20.51 -29.09
N PHE A 267 10.70 19.25 -29.48
CA PHE A 267 9.82 18.17 -29.04
C PHE A 267 9.88 17.97 -27.53
N THR A 268 11.08 18.04 -26.95
CA THR A 268 11.29 17.95 -25.51
C THR A 268 10.61 19.09 -24.77
N GLU A 269 10.75 20.33 -25.24
CA GLU A 269 10.11 21.50 -24.65
C GLU A 269 8.58 21.42 -24.74
N LEU A 270 8.04 21.04 -25.91
CA LEU A 270 6.60 20.88 -26.09
C LEU A 270 6.02 19.75 -25.24
N THR A 271 6.76 18.66 -25.04
CA THR A 271 6.36 17.56 -24.15
C THR A 271 6.43 18.01 -22.69
N HIS A 272 7.53 18.62 -22.27
CA HIS A 272 7.72 19.10 -20.89
C HIS A 272 6.68 20.16 -20.49
N THR A 273 6.42 21.16 -21.35
CA THR A 273 5.36 22.16 -21.12
C THR A 273 3.97 21.54 -21.07
N GLY A 274 3.68 20.55 -21.91
CA GLY A 274 2.44 19.78 -21.88
C GLY A 274 2.26 19.01 -20.56
N MET A 275 3.31 18.32 -20.10
CA MET A 275 3.33 17.55 -18.85
C MET A 275 3.24 18.46 -17.61
N SER A 276 4.00 19.55 -17.56
CA SER A 276 3.94 20.54 -16.47
C SER A 276 2.57 21.24 -16.40
N GLY A 277 1.99 21.56 -17.55
CA GLY A 277 0.62 22.09 -17.64
C GLY A 277 -0.44 21.06 -17.22
N ALA A 278 -0.21 19.77 -17.44
CA ALA A 278 -1.07 18.70 -16.95
C ALA A 278 -0.99 18.56 -15.42
N ARG A 279 0.23 18.47 -14.86
CA ARG A 279 0.48 18.49 -13.41
C ARG A 279 -0.24 19.65 -12.75
N THR A 280 0.01 20.88 -13.22
CA THR A 280 -0.59 22.09 -12.63
C THR A 280 -2.10 22.01 -12.58
N ALA A 281 -2.74 21.48 -13.64
CA ALA A 281 -4.19 21.32 -13.69
C ALA A 281 -4.73 20.24 -12.73
N LEU A 282 -3.93 19.20 -12.44
CA LEU A 282 -4.28 18.08 -11.57
C LEU A 282 -4.02 18.36 -10.08
N THR A 283 -3.16 19.33 -9.74
CA THR A 283 -2.75 19.57 -8.33
C THR A 283 -3.86 20.11 -7.42
N GLY A 284 -4.97 20.61 -7.97
CA GLY A 284 -6.09 21.13 -7.19
C GLY A 284 -7.09 20.04 -6.80
N SER A 285 -7.83 20.25 -5.70
CA SER A 285 -9.00 19.41 -5.39
C SER A 285 -10.13 19.78 -6.36
N LEU A 286 -10.31 18.97 -7.40
CA LEU A 286 -11.31 19.23 -8.44
C LEU A 286 -12.69 18.74 -7.96
N THR A 287 -13.73 19.53 -8.23
CA THR A 287 -15.13 19.19 -7.88
C THR A 287 -16.09 19.50 -9.02
N GLY A 288 -17.22 18.79 -9.05
CA GLY A 288 -18.29 18.95 -10.03
C GLY A 288 -17.80 19.06 -11.48
N THR A 289 -18.24 20.10 -12.19
CA THR A 289 -17.92 20.28 -13.62
C THR A 289 -16.46 20.61 -13.91
N ALA A 290 -15.64 20.94 -12.90
CA ALA A 290 -14.22 21.18 -13.10
C ALA A 290 -13.46 19.89 -13.48
N ILE A 291 -13.87 18.74 -12.93
CA ILE A 291 -13.23 17.44 -13.18
C ILE A 291 -13.21 17.07 -14.67
N PRO A 292 -14.36 16.96 -15.38
CA PRO A 292 -14.36 16.59 -16.79
C PRO A 292 -13.72 17.65 -17.69
N ARG A 293 -13.83 18.94 -17.33
CA ARG A 293 -13.17 20.04 -18.07
C ARG A 293 -11.65 19.93 -17.98
N THR A 294 -11.12 19.67 -16.78
CA THR A 294 -9.70 19.44 -16.56
C THR A 294 -9.22 18.19 -17.29
N GLY A 295 -9.96 17.09 -17.22
CA GLY A 295 -9.65 15.87 -17.98
C GLY A 295 -9.54 16.10 -19.49
N ALA A 296 -10.49 16.83 -20.08
CA ALA A 296 -10.44 17.20 -21.49
C ALA A 296 -9.26 18.14 -21.82
N ALA A 297 -8.91 19.07 -20.92
CA ALA A 297 -7.75 19.94 -21.09
C ALA A 297 -6.42 19.17 -21.02
N VAL A 298 -6.26 18.28 -20.05
CA VAL A 298 -5.07 17.42 -19.89
C VAL A 298 -4.91 16.49 -21.09
N SER A 299 -5.98 15.82 -21.52
CA SER A 299 -5.96 14.93 -22.69
C SER A 299 -5.53 15.67 -23.96
N ARG A 300 -6.03 16.89 -24.20
CA ARG A 300 -5.60 17.72 -25.33
C ARG A 300 -4.12 18.12 -25.25
N ARG A 301 -3.62 18.52 -24.06
CA ARG A 301 -2.21 18.88 -23.87
C ARG A 301 -1.26 17.70 -24.10
N LEU A 302 -1.71 16.48 -23.81
CA LEU A 302 -0.94 15.25 -23.95
C LEU A 302 -1.25 14.49 -25.25
N ALA A 303 -2.04 15.05 -26.18
CA ALA A 303 -2.49 14.33 -27.37
C ALA A 303 -1.31 13.79 -28.21
N ASP A 304 -0.31 14.64 -28.46
CA ASP A 304 0.80 14.35 -29.38
C ASP A 304 2.03 13.72 -28.71
N THR A 305 2.00 13.46 -27.40
CA THR A 305 3.18 12.96 -26.67
C THR A 305 3.65 11.60 -27.17
N GLY A 306 2.72 10.73 -27.60
CA GLY A 306 3.05 9.43 -28.18
C GLY A 306 3.81 9.54 -29.51
N PHE A 307 3.41 10.46 -30.38
CA PHE A 307 4.11 10.72 -31.64
C PHE A 307 5.54 11.23 -31.38
N ARG A 308 5.68 12.16 -30.41
CA ARG A 308 7.00 12.70 -30.02
C ARG A 308 7.86 11.59 -29.43
N ALA A 309 7.34 10.78 -28.50
CA ALA A 309 8.09 9.66 -27.92
C ALA A 309 8.66 8.69 -28.97
N ALA A 310 7.93 8.42 -30.05
CA ALA A 310 8.40 7.60 -31.17
C ALA A 310 9.60 8.20 -31.95
N ALA A 311 9.88 9.50 -31.80
CA ALA A 311 11.07 10.10 -32.41
C ALA A 311 12.38 9.54 -31.83
N ALA A 312 12.35 8.92 -30.64
CA ALA A 312 13.51 8.27 -30.03
C ALA A 312 14.11 7.19 -30.94
N ASP A 313 13.26 6.42 -31.63
CA ASP A 313 13.67 5.32 -32.51
C ASP A 313 14.44 5.84 -33.74
N TRP A 314 14.18 7.08 -34.15
CA TRP A 314 14.85 7.72 -35.29
C TRP A 314 16.19 8.37 -34.93
N ILE A 315 16.50 8.57 -33.65
CA ILE A 315 17.77 9.20 -33.21
C ILE A 315 18.96 8.32 -33.61
N LEU A 316 18.86 7.02 -33.36
CA LEU A 316 19.93 6.07 -33.69
C LEU A 316 20.08 5.89 -35.21
N ALA A 317 18.96 5.84 -35.94
CA ALA A 317 18.96 5.80 -37.40
C ALA A 317 19.59 7.08 -38.00
N GLY A 318 19.29 8.25 -37.43
CA GLY A 318 19.93 9.53 -37.77
C GLY A 318 21.43 9.51 -37.50
N GLY A 319 21.88 8.96 -36.38
CA GLY A 319 23.30 8.75 -36.08
C GLY A 319 24.02 7.89 -37.13
N LEU A 320 23.40 6.80 -37.58
CA LEU A 320 23.94 5.95 -38.66
C LEU A 320 24.04 6.71 -39.98
N LEU A 321 23.02 7.50 -40.34
CA LEU A 321 23.03 8.34 -41.54
C LEU A 321 24.14 9.39 -41.49
N LEU A 322 24.31 10.08 -40.36
CA LEU A 322 25.40 11.04 -40.16
C LEU A 322 26.77 10.35 -40.28
N GLY A 323 26.92 9.14 -39.71
CA GLY A 323 28.13 8.34 -39.84
C GLY A 323 28.44 7.98 -41.30
N ALA A 324 27.43 7.56 -42.06
CA ALA A 324 27.57 7.26 -43.49
C ALA A 324 27.99 8.50 -44.30
N LEU A 325 27.40 9.67 -44.02
CA LEU A 325 27.76 10.93 -44.68
C LEU A 325 29.19 11.39 -44.34
N VAL A 326 29.65 11.19 -43.10
CA VAL A 326 31.04 11.42 -42.70
C VAL A 326 32.00 10.53 -43.49
N VAL A 327 31.69 9.24 -43.64
CA VAL A 327 32.49 8.30 -44.43
C VAL A 327 32.52 8.73 -45.90
N LEU A 328 31.35 9.00 -46.51
CA LEU A 328 31.23 9.44 -47.90
C LEU A 328 31.98 10.75 -48.18
N GLY A 329 32.00 11.67 -47.21
CA GLY A 329 32.71 12.94 -47.33
C GLY A 329 34.23 12.82 -47.27
N LEU A 330 34.77 11.82 -46.57
CA LEU A 330 36.21 11.66 -46.31
C LEU A 330 36.87 10.55 -47.16
N GLN A 331 36.11 9.54 -47.57
CA GLN A 331 36.61 8.37 -48.30
C GLN A 331 37.26 8.72 -49.66
N PRO A 332 36.69 9.59 -50.52
CA PRO A 332 37.29 9.90 -51.83
C PRO A 332 38.72 10.47 -51.73
N SER A 333 38.98 11.27 -50.70
CA SER A 333 40.30 11.85 -50.43
C SER A 333 41.24 10.88 -49.71
N LEU A 334 40.73 9.84 -49.06
CA LEU A 334 41.52 8.73 -48.54
C LEU A 334 41.93 7.75 -49.64
N SER A 335 41.08 7.54 -50.66
CA SER A 335 41.39 6.70 -51.81
C SER A 335 42.44 7.31 -52.75
N GLU A 336 42.54 8.64 -52.83
CA GLU A 336 43.60 9.34 -53.60
C GLU A 336 45.02 9.09 -53.06
N TYR A 337 45.19 8.57 -51.83
CA TYR A 337 46.49 8.37 -51.16
C TYR A 337 46.86 6.91 -50.86
N ARG A 338 46.16 5.90 -51.38
CA ARG A 338 46.47 4.48 -51.05
C ARG A 338 47.26 3.73 -52.13
N VAL A 339 48.55 3.56 -51.84
CA VAL A 339 49.27 2.27 -51.85
C VAL A 339 49.99 2.26 -50.48
N GLU A 340 49.41 1.80 -49.39
CA GLU A 340 49.36 0.41 -48.89
C GLU A 340 48.33 0.30 -47.74
N ALA A 341 47.84 -0.91 -47.50
CA ALA A 341 46.92 -1.22 -46.41
C ALA A 341 47.60 -1.09 -45.03
N ILE A 342 47.15 -0.13 -44.21
CA ILE A 342 47.54 -0.03 -42.80
C ILE A 342 46.51 -0.78 -41.96
N ALA A 343 46.99 -1.81 -41.24
CA ALA A 343 46.27 -2.55 -40.22
C ALA A 343 45.79 -1.63 -39.09
N LEU A 344 44.53 -1.78 -38.70
CA LEU A 344 43.88 -1.09 -37.58
C LEU A 344 44.60 -1.48 -36.27
N LYS A 345 45.49 -0.62 -35.74
CA LYS A 345 45.96 -0.78 -34.36
C LYS A 345 44.90 -0.24 -33.42
N TRP A 346 44.26 -1.16 -32.70
CA TRP A 346 43.27 -0.91 -31.67
C TRP A 346 43.78 0.10 -30.61
N PRO A 347 42.87 0.84 -29.94
CA PRO A 347 43.24 1.68 -28.81
C PRO A 347 43.99 0.85 -27.76
N ARG A 348 44.96 1.45 -27.06
CA ARG A 348 45.71 0.76 -26.00
C ARG A 348 44.71 0.11 -25.00
N PRO A 349 44.95 -1.13 -24.53
CA PRO A 349 43.98 -1.88 -23.72
C PRO A 349 43.56 -1.17 -22.42
N ARG A 350 44.34 -0.19 -21.97
CA ARG A 350 44.03 0.65 -20.80
C ARG A 350 42.82 1.56 -21.00
N THR A 351 42.61 2.15 -22.18
CA THR A 351 41.47 3.08 -22.40
C THR A 351 40.15 2.37 -22.65
N LEU A 352 40.18 1.23 -23.35
CA LEU A 352 39.01 0.33 -23.48
C LEU A 352 38.66 -0.33 -22.13
N GLY A 353 39.69 -0.68 -21.34
CA GLY A 353 39.51 -1.19 -19.98
C GLY A 353 38.83 -0.17 -19.06
N VAL A 354 39.24 1.10 -19.08
CA VAL A 354 38.62 2.16 -18.24
C VAL A 354 37.17 2.40 -18.64
N LEU A 355 36.84 2.47 -19.93
CA LEU A 355 35.46 2.71 -20.39
C LEU A 355 34.54 1.51 -20.10
N GLY A 356 35.05 0.29 -20.29
CA GLY A 356 34.34 -0.94 -19.92
C GLY A 356 34.15 -1.08 -18.40
N VAL A 357 35.16 -0.73 -17.61
CA VAL A 357 35.07 -0.70 -16.14
C VAL A 357 34.08 0.38 -15.68
N CYS A 358 34.06 1.57 -16.27
CA CYS A 358 33.05 2.59 -15.94
C CYS A 358 31.62 2.17 -16.29
N LEU A 359 31.40 1.52 -17.44
CA LEU A 359 30.09 0.96 -17.82
C LEU A 359 29.67 -0.20 -16.91
N VAL A 360 30.61 -1.08 -16.52
CA VAL A 360 30.35 -2.17 -15.55
C VAL A 360 30.16 -1.64 -14.14
N LEU A 361 30.82 -0.55 -13.73
CA LEU A 361 30.60 0.12 -12.44
C LEU A 361 29.31 0.92 -12.41
N LEU A 362 28.84 1.47 -13.53
CA LEU A 362 27.55 2.15 -13.65
C LEU A 362 26.39 1.16 -13.70
N ALA A 363 26.49 0.09 -14.52
CA ALA A 363 25.50 -0.99 -14.55
C ALA A 363 25.51 -1.80 -13.24
N GLY A 364 26.70 -2.07 -12.70
CA GLY A 364 26.92 -2.66 -11.40
C GLY A 364 26.43 -1.76 -10.27
N GLY A 365 26.58 -0.43 -10.37
CA GLY A 365 26.09 0.55 -9.40
C GLY A 365 24.58 0.67 -9.37
N GLY A 366 23.89 0.53 -10.50
CA GLY A 366 22.41 0.46 -10.55
C GLY A 366 21.87 -0.85 -9.97
N ALA A 367 22.49 -1.98 -10.33
CA ALA A 367 22.13 -3.29 -9.76
C ALA A 367 22.53 -3.43 -8.27
N LEU A 368 23.66 -2.83 -7.86
CA LEU A 368 24.04 -2.71 -6.45
C LEU A 368 23.13 -1.75 -5.73
N ALA A 369 22.70 -0.62 -6.28
CA ALA A 369 21.82 0.32 -5.57
C ALA A 369 20.47 -0.33 -5.24
N VAL A 370 19.89 -1.09 -6.18
CA VAL A 370 18.65 -1.85 -5.96
C VAL A 370 18.88 -3.03 -5.00
N ARG A 371 20.05 -3.68 -5.03
CA ARG A 371 20.42 -4.71 -4.03
C ARG A 371 20.87 -4.15 -2.68
N ALA A 372 21.33 -2.90 -2.63
CA ALA A 372 21.92 -2.25 -1.46
C ALA A 372 20.87 -1.58 -0.58
N THR A 373 19.64 -1.39 -1.07
CA THR A 373 18.52 -1.05 -0.18
C THR A 373 18.18 -2.20 0.77
N GLY A 374 18.57 -3.44 0.43
CA GLY A 374 18.55 -4.59 1.34
C GLY A 374 17.17 -5.17 1.67
N TRP A 375 16.10 -4.70 1.01
CA TRP A 375 14.74 -5.20 1.27
C TRP A 375 14.46 -6.55 0.59
N HIS A 376 13.73 -7.43 1.28
CA HIS A 376 13.40 -8.81 0.91
C HIS A 376 11.93 -8.98 0.48
N GLY A 377 11.32 -7.92 -0.04
CA GLY A 377 9.93 -7.87 -0.49
C GLY A 377 8.99 -7.27 0.56
N SER A 378 7.69 -7.51 0.38
CA SER A 378 6.63 -7.00 1.25
C SER A 378 5.69 -8.10 1.72
N VAL A 379 4.98 -7.84 2.81
CA VAL A 379 3.88 -8.65 3.36
C VAL A 379 2.71 -7.73 3.66
N THR A 380 1.50 -8.16 3.36
CA THR A 380 0.27 -7.41 3.62
C THR A 380 -0.33 -7.84 4.95
N LEU A 381 -0.75 -6.86 5.76
CA LEU A 381 -1.31 -7.08 7.09
C LEU A 381 -2.61 -6.30 7.25
N LEU A 382 -3.74 -6.99 7.33
CA LEU A 382 -5.05 -6.41 7.65
C LEU A 382 -5.31 -6.49 9.16
N ALA A 383 -5.82 -5.42 9.75
CA ALA A 383 -6.20 -5.36 11.17
C ALA A 383 -7.32 -4.34 11.42
N ASN A 384 -8.11 -4.52 12.48
CA ASN A 384 -9.12 -3.53 12.90
C ASN A 384 -8.54 -2.25 13.52
N TRP A 385 -7.27 -2.25 13.95
CA TRP A 385 -6.68 -1.07 14.58
C TRP A 385 -6.36 0.03 13.56
N THR A 386 -6.83 1.24 13.85
CA THR A 386 -6.63 2.46 13.05
C THR A 386 -6.09 3.61 13.90
N GLY A 387 -5.66 4.70 13.26
CA GLY A 387 -5.21 5.93 13.93
C GLY A 387 -4.13 5.66 14.98
N THR A 388 -4.32 6.17 16.20
CA THR A 388 -3.33 6.07 17.29
C THR A 388 -2.94 4.64 17.64
N GLU A 389 -3.85 3.67 17.53
CA GLU A 389 -3.55 2.28 17.87
C GLU A 389 -2.71 1.60 16.78
N GLN A 390 -3.05 1.84 15.51
CA GLN A 390 -2.22 1.46 14.37
C GLN A 390 -0.80 2.07 14.49
N ASP A 391 -0.69 3.38 14.71
CA ASP A 391 0.60 4.07 14.83
C ASP A 391 1.47 3.48 15.94
N ARG A 392 0.83 3.00 17.01
CA ARG A 392 1.53 2.41 18.13
C ARG A 392 1.99 0.99 17.79
N PHE A 393 1.12 0.18 17.18
CA PHE A 393 1.49 -1.16 16.74
C PHE A 393 2.62 -1.11 15.72
N GLN A 394 2.53 -0.21 14.75
CA GLN A 394 3.56 0.01 13.75
C GLN A 394 4.91 0.35 14.41
N ARG A 395 4.95 1.40 15.24
CA ARG A 395 6.19 1.83 15.91
C ARG A 395 6.79 0.82 16.88
N GLN A 396 5.96 0.09 17.62
CA GLN A 396 6.43 -0.78 18.70
C GLN A 396 6.77 -2.19 18.24
N VAL A 397 6.12 -2.66 17.17
CA VAL A 397 6.21 -4.05 16.71
C VAL A 397 6.73 -4.12 15.28
N ILE A 398 6.08 -3.42 14.34
CA ILE A 398 6.37 -3.55 12.89
C ILE A 398 7.70 -2.90 12.52
N ASP A 399 8.01 -1.68 12.97
CA ASP A 399 9.25 -0.98 12.62
C ASP A 399 10.50 -1.82 13.00
N LYS A 400 10.42 -2.55 14.12
CA LYS A 400 11.47 -3.48 14.55
C LYS A 400 11.60 -4.67 13.61
N PHE A 401 10.48 -5.26 13.21
CA PHE A 401 10.45 -6.34 12.22
C PHE A 401 11.05 -5.89 10.89
N GLU A 402 10.64 -4.72 10.39
CA GLU A 402 11.15 -4.19 9.13
C GLU A 402 12.65 -3.89 9.21
N ALA A 403 13.12 -3.34 10.33
CA ALA A 403 14.54 -3.06 10.54
C ALA A 403 15.39 -4.34 10.58
N GLU A 404 14.90 -5.38 11.25
CA GLU A 404 15.59 -6.66 11.43
C GLU A 404 15.57 -7.51 10.15
N TYR A 405 14.37 -7.77 9.62
CA TYR A 405 14.17 -8.70 8.51
C TYR A 405 14.19 -8.05 7.15
N ARG A 406 14.19 -6.71 7.09
CA ARG A 406 14.15 -5.95 5.83
C ARG A 406 12.97 -6.37 4.95
N ILE A 407 11.82 -6.69 5.54
CA ILE A 407 10.58 -7.02 4.84
C ILE A 407 9.60 -5.89 5.14
N HIS A 408 9.04 -5.25 4.12
CA HIS A 408 8.11 -4.14 4.31
C HIS A 408 6.70 -4.68 4.63
N VAL A 409 6.07 -4.18 5.69
CA VAL A 409 4.72 -4.54 6.08
C VAL A 409 3.76 -3.48 5.56
N VAL A 410 2.95 -3.85 4.56
CA VAL A 410 1.87 -3.01 4.08
C VAL A 410 0.66 -3.21 4.99
N TYR A 411 0.60 -2.37 6.02
CA TYR A 411 -0.46 -2.40 7.02
C TYR A 411 -1.73 -1.73 6.50
N GLN A 412 -2.86 -2.41 6.68
CA GLN A 412 -4.19 -1.97 6.29
C GLN A 412 -5.08 -2.00 7.53
N GLY A 413 -5.19 -0.85 8.21
CA GLY A 413 -6.16 -0.69 9.30
C GLY A 413 -7.55 -0.40 8.75
N SER A 414 -8.63 -0.97 9.29
CA SER A 414 -10.01 -0.61 8.90
C SER A 414 -11.02 -0.94 9.99
N SER A 415 -11.98 -0.05 10.27
CA SER A 415 -13.13 -0.41 11.13
C SER A 415 -14.09 -1.39 10.43
N ALA A 416 -14.13 -1.40 9.10
CA ALA A 416 -14.88 -2.38 8.29
C ALA A 416 -13.99 -3.56 7.87
N GLU A 417 -13.15 -4.05 8.79
CA GLU A 417 -12.18 -5.12 8.51
C GLU A 417 -12.83 -6.38 7.92
N SER A 418 -13.89 -6.90 8.53
CA SER A 418 -14.58 -8.12 8.06
C SER A 418 -15.08 -7.99 6.63
N GLN A 419 -15.67 -6.84 6.26
CA GLN A 419 -16.20 -6.62 4.91
C GLN A 419 -15.07 -6.54 3.87
N VAL A 420 -13.95 -5.90 4.26
CA VAL A 420 -12.75 -5.82 3.42
C VAL A 420 -12.15 -7.21 3.22
N LEU A 421 -12.00 -7.97 4.31
CA LEU A 421 -11.44 -9.33 4.26
C LEU A 421 -12.30 -10.27 3.41
N ALA A 422 -13.61 -10.28 3.62
CA ALA A 422 -14.53 -11.12 2.86
C ALA A 422 -14.44 -10.84 1.36
N ALA A 423 -14.45 -9.56 0.96
CA ALA A 423 -14.30 -9.17 -0.44
C ALA A 423 -12.94 -9.58 -1.03
N ASP A 424 -11.86 -9.43 -0.27
CA ASP A 424 -10.51 -9.79 -0.71
C ASP A 424 -10.33 -11.31 -0.85
N VAL A 425 -10.94 -12.10 0.05
CA VAL A 425 -10.98 -13.58 -0.06
C VAL A 425 -11.80 -14.02 -1.26
N GLU A 426 -13.01 -13.49 -1.44
CA GLU A 426 -13.90 -13.83 -2.57
C GLU A 426 -13.29 -13.48 -3.93
N SER A 427 -12.55 -12.36 -4.01
CA SER A 427 -11.86 -11.94 -5.23
C SER A 427 -10.55 -12.69 -5.50
N GLY A 428 -10.13 -13.57 -4.59
CA GLY A 428 -8.90 -14.35 -4.72
C GLY A 428 -7.63 -13.54 -4.49
N THR A 429 -7.73 -12.41 -3.79
CA THR A 429 -6.60 -11.54 -3.41
C THR A 429 -6.58 -11.26 -1.90
N PRO A 430 -6.61 -12.30 -1.04
CA PRO A 430 -6.59 -12.09 0.41
C PRO A 430 -5.28 -11.41 0.85
N PRO A 431 -5.29 -10.67 1.99
CA PRO A 431 -4.04 -10.26 2.62
C PRO A 431 -3.21 -11.47 3.03
N ASP A 432 -1.90 -11.31 3.21
CA ASP A 432 -1.03 -12.38 3.65
C ASP A 432 -1.33 -12.80 5.09
N VAL A 433 -1.55 -11.80 5.96
CA VAL A 433 -1.92 -11.96 7.36
C VAL A 433 -3.11 -11.04 7.68
N ALA A 434 -4.07 -11.53 8.45
CA ALA A 434 -5.15 -10.73 9.04
C ALA A 434 -5.17 -10.89 10.57
N ILE A 435 -5.53 -9.85 11.30
CA ILE A 435 -5.70 -9.86 12.77
C ILE A 435 -7.15 -9.53 13.08
N LEU A 436 -7.97 -10.56 13.37
CA LEU A 436 -9.40 -10.39 13.61
C LEU A 436 -9.75 -10.37 15.11
N PRO A 437 -10.81 -9.63 15.51
CA PRO A 437 -11.34 -9.65 16.86
C PRO A 437 -12.14 -10.94 17.08
N GLY A 438 -11.44 -11.97 17.56
CA GLY A 438 -12.05 -13.23 17.96
C GLY A 438 -12.02 -14.37 16.94
N PRO A 439 -12.36 -15.58 17.41
CA PRO A 439 -12.21 -16.81 16.63
C PRO A 439 -13.38 -17.13 15.70
N GLY A 440 -14.54 -16.46 15.85
CA GLY A 440 -15.78 -16.83 15.14
C GLY A 440 -15.65 -16.73 13.62
N GLU A 441 -15.17 -15.59 13.11
CA GLU A 441 -14.94 -15.40 11.68
C GLU A 441 -13.80 -16.29 11.14
N LEU A 442 -12.71 -16.43 11.92
CA LEU A 442 -11.58 -17.28 11.56
C LEU A 442 -11.94 -18.76 11.42
N ALA A 443 -12.89 -19.26 12.23
CA ALA A 443 -13.37 -20.63 12.14
C ALA A 443 -14.04 -20.92 10.78
N GLY A 444 -14.73 -19.94 10.21
CA GLY A 444 -15.29 -20.00 8.86
C GLY A 444 -14.20 -20.21 7.81
N TYR A 445 -13.23 -19.28 7.76
CA TYR A 445 -12.11 -19.36 6.83
C TYR A 445 -11.25 -20.62 7.01
N ALA A 446 -11.06 -21.09 8.25
CA ALA A 446 -10.36 -22.35 8.53
C ALA A 446 -11.08 -23.55 7.90
N THR A 447 -12.40 -23.63 8.09
CA THR A 447 -13.24 -24.72 7.56
C THR A 447 -13.23 -24.73 6.03
N GLU A 448 -13.19 -23.55 5.41
CA GLU A 448 -13.11 -23.38 3.95
C GLU A 448 -11.71 -23.63 3.37
N GLY A 449 -10.69 -23.80 4.21
CA GLY A 449 -9.31 -24.02 3.78
C GLY A 449 -8.57 -22.76 3.37
N ALA A 450 -9.09 -21.59 3.75
CA ALA A 450 -8.46 -20.30 3.46
C ALA A 450 -7.34 -19.95 4.45
N LEU A 451 -7.17 -20.69 5.55
CA LEU A 451 -6.14 -20.44 6.57
C LEU A 451 -5.03 -21.49 6.57
N THR A 452 -3.81 -21.05 6.84
CA THR A 452 -2.65 -21.94 7.07
C THR A 452 -2.59 -22.40 8.53
N PRO A 453 -2.45 -23.71 8.82
CA PRO A 453 -2.23 -24.21 10.18
C PRO A 453 -0.96 -23.65 10.83
N LEU A 454 -1.03 -23.36 12.14
CA LEU A 454 0.03 -22.74 12.94
C LEU A 454 0.45 -23.61 14.14
N ASP A 455 0.17 -24.92 14.12
CA ASP A 455 0.37 -25.83 15.27
C ASP A 455 1.78 -25.72 15.90
N ASP A 456 2.81 -25.61 15.06
CA ASP A 456 4.21 -25.47 15.46
C ASP A 456 4.52 -24.18 16.23
N LEU A 457 3.70 -23.13 16.05
CA LEU A 457 3.87 -21.83 16.68
C LEU A 457 3.09 -21.72 17.99
N VAL A 458 1.93 -22.37 18.09
CA VAL A 458 0.94 -22.08 19.15
C VAL A 458 0.62 -23.23 20.11
N GLY A 459 1.42 -24.30 20.12
CA GLY A 459 1.21 -25.46 21.00
C GLY A 459 1.05 -25.15 22.50
N GLU A 460 0.49 -26.10 23.25
CA GLU A 460 0.01 -25.95 24.65
C GLU A 460 1.05 -25.43 25.65
N ALA A 461 2.33 -25.71 25.39
CA ALA A 461 3.46 -25.22 26.19
C ALA A 461 3.61 -23.69 26.14
N ARG A 462 3.03 -23.02 25.13
CA ARG A 462 3.11 -21.57 24.92
C ARG A 462 1.78 -20.87 25.21
N PHE A 463 0.66 -21.48 24.84
CA PHE A 463 -0.69 -20.93 25.02
C PHE A 463 -1.61 -22.01 25.61
N ALA A 464 -2.52 -21.64 26.52
CA ALA A 464 -3.58 -22.56 26.93
C ALA A 464 -4.52 -22.86 25.75
N SER A 465 -5.08 -24.07 25.69
CA SER A 465 -5.92 -24.53 24.58
C SER A 465 -7.12 -23.63 24.29
N THR A 466 -7.68 -23.00 25.32
CA THR A 466 -8.76 -22.01 25.16
C THR A 466 -8.39 -20.86 24.23
N TRP A 467 -7.12 -20.43 24.16
CA TRP A 467 -6.71 -19.30 23.32
C TRP A 467 -6.46 -19.70 21.85
N VAL A 468 -6.30 -20.99 21.60
CA VAL A 468 -5.85 -21.57 20.32
C VAL A 468 -6.71 -22.78 19.98
N THR A 469 -8.03 -22.62 20.14
CA THR A 469 -9.02 -23.67 19.96
C THR A 469 -8.86 -24.35 18.59
N PRO A 470 -8.65 -25.67 18.55
CA PRO A 470 -8.51 -26.37 17.28
C PRO A 470 -9.81 -26.34 16.47
N VAL A 471 -9.70 -26.15 15.15
CA VAL A 471 -10.81 -26.22 14.19
C VAL A 471 -10.51 -27.35 13.20
N ASN A 472 -11.55 -28.05 12.76
CA ASN A 472 -11.39 -29.07 11.72
C ASN A 472 -11.22 -28.38 10.37
N GLY A 473 -10.05 -28.57 9.75
CA GLY A 473 -9.76 -28.07 8.42
C GLY A 473 -10.40 -28.91 7.31
N PRO A 474 -10.09 -28.59 6.03
CA PRO A 474 -10.55 -29.36 4.87
C PRO A 474 -10.09 -30.83 4.86
N ASP A 475 -9.01 -31.15 5.58
CA ASP A 475 -8.49 -32.51 5.73
C ASP A 475 -9.20 -33.32 6.83
N GLY A 476 -10.17 -32.70 7.52
CA GLY A 476 -10.95 -33.29 8.60
C GLY A 476 -10.19 -33.43 9.92
N LYS A 477 -8.99 -32.84 10.05
CA LYS A 477 -8.19 -32.88 11.28
C LYS A 477 -8.25 -31.57 12.06
N PRO A 478 -8.16 -31.64 13.40
CA PRO A 478 -8.11 -30.44 14.23
C PRO A 478 -6.73 -29.78 14.13
N HIS A 479 -6.72 -28.49 13.79
CA HIS A 479 -5.53 -27.65 13.70
C HIS A 479 -5.77 -26.31 14.41
N ALA A 480 -4.71 -25.72 14.96
CA ALA A 480 -4.74 -24.33 15.42
C ALA A 480 -4.41 -23.39 14.24
N TYR A 481 -5.31 -22.47 13.92
CA TYR A 481 -5.19 -21.60 12.74
C TYR A 481 -4.78 -20.15 13.04
N TRP A 482 -4.67 -19.81 14.31
CA TRP A 482 -4.43 -18.43 14.73
C TRP A 482 -3.49 -18.31 15.92
N LEU A 483 -2.90 -17.13 16.03
CA LEU A 483 -1.99 -16.72 17.07
C LEU A 483 -2.61 -15.55 17.86
N PRO A 484 -2.81 -15.68 19.19
CA PRO A 484 -3.21 -14.55 20.02
C PRO A 484 -2.15 -13.45 20.02
N ILE A 485 -2.54 -12.24 19.60
CA ILE A 485 -1.67 -11.05 19.60
C ILE A 485 -1.99 -10.15 20.79
N LYS A 486 -3.28 -10.00 21.09
CA LYS A 486 -3.80 -9.17 22.16
C LYS A 486 -4.98 -9.88 22.80
N THR A 487 -5.13 -9.75 24.10
CA THR A 487 -6.28 -10.26 24.86
C THR A 487 -6.76 -9.17 25.80
N ASP A 488 -8.08 -9.05 25.93
CA ASP A 488 -8.70 -8.19 26.92
C ASP A 488 -9.57 -9.02 27.86
N LEU A 489 -9.49 -8.70 29.15
CA LEU A 489 -10.43 -9.21 30.14
C LEU A 489 -11.72 -8.39 30.07
N LYS A 490 -12.87 -9.05 30.00
CA LYS A 490 -14.20 -8.42 30.01
C LYS A 490 -14.90 -8.65 31.34
N SER A 491 -16.23 -8.55 31.40
CA SER A 491 -17.01 -8.64 32.64
C SER A 491 -16.60 -7.64 33.74
N MET A 492 -16.12 -6.46 33.32
CA MET A 492 -15.61 -5.42 34.22
C MET A 492 -16.55 -4.21 34.25
N VAL A 493 -16.73 -3.63 35.44
CA VAL A 493 -17.42 -2.36 35.64
C VAL A 493 -16.42 -1.36 36.21
N TRP A 494 -16.01 -0.41 35.38
CA TRP A 494 -15.10 0.68 35.72
C TRP A 494 -15.81 1.77 36.51
N HIS A 495 -15.13 2.28 37.54
CA HIS A 495 -15.65 3.33 38.41
C HIS A 495 -14.53 4.20 38.99
N PRO A 496 -14.85 5.40 39.51
CA PRO A 496 -13.90 6.21 40.25
C PRO A 496 -13.29 5.45 41.44
N PRO A 497 -11.97 5.50 41.67
CA PRO A 497 -11.32 4.77 42.76
C PRO A 497 -11.82 5.13 44.17
N ALA A 498 -12.41 6.32 44.33
CA ALA A 498 -12.98 6.78 45.58
C ALA A 498 -14.36 6.16 45.90
N MET A 499 -15.00 5.50 44.92
CA MET A 499 -16.28 4.83 45.12
C MET A 499 -16.05 3.45 45.74
N ASP A 500 -16.68 3.19 46.88
CA ASP A 500 -16.67 1.89 47.53
C ASP A 500 -17.69 0.92 46.90
N THR A 501 -17.63 -0.35 47.28
CA THR A 501 -18.52 -1.40 46.73
C THR A 501 -20.00 -1.04 46.88
N ALA A 502 -20.41 -0.48 48.03
CA ALA A 502 -21.79 -0.09 48.26
C ALA A 502 -22.22 1.08 47.34
N GLY A 503 -21.34 2.05 47.11
CA GLY A 503 -21.55 3.13 46.16
C GLY A 503 -21.70 2.63 44.72
N VAL A 504 -20.87 1.67 44.30
CA VAL A 504 -20.98 1.02 42.99
C VAL A 504 -22.32 0.31 42.83
N GLU A 505 -22.73 -0.50 43.81
CA GLU A 505 -24.02 -1.19 43.81
C GLU A 505 -25.21 -0.22 43.77
N GLN A 506 -25.11 0.92 44.47
CA GLN A 506 -26.15 1.94 44.47
C GLN A 506 -26.22 2.68 43.13
N ALA A 507 -25.07 2.99 42.52
CA ALA A 507 -24.99 3.62 41.20
C ALA A 507 -25.54 2.69 40.11
N ALA A 508 -25.22 1.40 40.14
CA ALA A 508 -25.69 0.41 39.15
C ALA A 508 -27.21 0.31 39.05
N ARG A 509 -27.95 0.62 40.13
CA ARG A 509 -29.42 0.64 40.18
C ARG A 509 -30.04 1.89 39.53
N ARG A 510 -29.24 2.87 39.14
CA ARG A 510 -29.68 4.13 38.53
C ARG A 510 -29.27 4.13 37.04
N PRO A 511 -30.22 4.04 36.09
CA PRO A 511 -29.91 4.06 34.66
C PRO A 511 -28.97 5.18 34.21
N ALA A 512 -29.18 6.40 34.71
CA ALA A 512 -28.37 7.57 34.37
C ALA A 512 -26.91 7.50 34.87
N SER A 513 -26.58 6.58 35.79
CA SER A 513 -25.19 6.40 36.25
C SER A 513 -24.34 5.61 35.26
N TRP A 514 -24.94 4.95 34.26
CA TRP A 514 -24.18 4.22 33.25
C TRP A 514 -23.69 5.14 32.15
N CYS A 515 -22.37 5.18 31.97
CA CYS A 515 -21.69 5.78 30.85
C CYS A 515 -21.87 4.86 29.64
N LEU A 516 -22.70 5.28 28.67
CA LEU A 516 -22.99 4.48 27.47
C LEU A 516 -22.57 5.21 26.20
N GLY A 517 -21.91 4.47 25.32
CA GLY A 517 -21.63 4.86 23.94
C GLY A 517 -21.71 3.64 23.04
N MET A 518 -22.56 3.70 22.01
CA MET A 518 -22.79 2.58 21.08
C MET A 518 -22.10 2.77 19.73
N GLY A 519 -21.56 3.96 19.46
CA GLY A 519 -20.93 4.26 18.17
C GLY A 519 -19.57 3.57 18.04
N GLY A 520 -19.42 2.76 17.00
CA GLY A 520 -18.19 2.03 16.64
C GLY A 520 -17.94 2.07 15.14
N ASP A 521 -18.44 3.11 14.44
CA ASP A 521 -18.43 3.22 12.99
C ASP A 521 -19.09 1.99 12.34
N ALA A 522 -18.32 1.17 11.63
CA ALA A 522 -18.79 -0.04 10.96
C ALA A 522 -19.33 -1.11 11.92
N THR A 523 -18.91 -1.10 13.19
CA THR A 523 -19.30 -2.10 14.20
C THR A 523 -20.29 -1.54 15.22
N SER A 524 -20.87 -0.36 14.98
CA SER A 524 -21.77 0.31 15.93
C SER A 524 -22.86 -0.64 16.47
N GLY A 525 -23.05 -0.63 17.79
CA GLY A 525 -23.92 -1.56 18.52
C GLY A 525 -23.17 -2.67 19.27
N TRP A 526 -21.94 -3.02 18.90
CA TRP A 526 -21.15 -4.03 19.60
C TRP A 526 -21.01 -3.80 21.13
N PRO A 527 -20.92 -2.57 21.68
CA PRO A 527 -20.78 -2.42 23.13
C PRO A 527 -21.98 -2.97 23.91
N GLY A 528 -23.17 -3.01 23.30
CA GLY A 528 -24.34 -3.60 23.95
C GLY A 528 -24.46 -5.11 23.74
N SER A 529 -23.77 -5.72 22.75
CA SER A 529 -23.68 -7.18 22.72
C SER A 529 -22.91 -7.66 23.93
N ASP A 530 -21.73 -7.09 24.22
CA ASP A 530 -20.88 -7.35 25.42
C ASP A 530 -21.70 -7.36 26.72
N TRP A 531 -22.64 -6.42 26.87
CA TRP A 531 -23.51 -6.38 28.04
C TRP A 531 -24.41 -7.60 28.17
N ILE A 532 -25.05 -7.98 27.07
CA ILE A 532 -26.07 -9.02 27.04
C ILE A 532 -25.43 -10.40 27.23
N GLU A 533 -24.30 -10.63 26.58
CA GLU A 533 -23.53 -11.86 26.75
C GLU A 533 -23.00 -12.01 28.17
N ASP A 534 -22.43 -10.95 28.75
CA ASP A 534 -21.89 -11.01 30.11
C ASP A 534 -23.01 -11.28 31.10
N ILE A 535 -24.14 -10.58 30.95
CA ILE A 535 -25.33 -10.84 31.76
C ILE A 535 -25.78 -12.30 31.61
N LEU A 536 -25.80 -12.85 30.39
CA LEU A 536 -26.18 -14.25 30.18
C LEU A 536 -25.19 -15.19 30.86
N LEU A 537 -23.89 -14.97 30.71
CA LEU A 537 -22.83 -15.77 31.36
C LEU A 537 -22.98 -15.75 32.88
N GLN A 538 -23.22 -14.58 33.46
CA GLN A 538 -23.38 -14.42 34.89
C GLN A 538 -24.69 -15.02 35.42
N GLN A 539 -25.77 -14.93 34.63
CA GLN A 539 -27.09 -15.44 34.97
C GLN A 539 -27.24 -16.95 34.78
N THR A 540 -26.36 -17.56 34.00
CA THR A 540 -26.42 -18.99 33.62
C THR A 540 -25.10 -19.68 33.97
N ASP A 541 -24.82 -20.81 33.31
CA ASP A 541 -23.60 -21.58 33.45
C ASP A 541 -22.81 -21.59 32.13
N PRO A 542 -21.50 -21.90 32.15
CA PRO A 542 -20.66 -21.90 30.95
C PRO A 542 -21.13 -22.84 29.83
N ALA A 543 -21.84 -23.93 30.16
CA ALA A 543 -22.36 -24.85 29.15
C ALA A 543 -23.58 -24.24 28.44
N THR A 544 -24.51 -23.62 29.18
CA THR A 544 -25.61 -22.84 28.60
C THR A 544 -25.08 -21.74 27.68
N TYR A 545 -24.06 -21.00 28.11
CA TYR A 545 -23.41 -19.96 27.29
C TYR A 545 -22.78 -20.55 26.02
N THR A 546 -22.04 -21.65 26.15
CA THR A 546 -21.44 -22.35 25.00
C THR A 546 -22.50 -22.86 24.02
N ASP A 547 -23.60 -23.44 24.50
CA ASP A 547 -24.69 -23.90 23.64
C ASP A 547 -25.38 -22.75 22.90
N TRP A 548 -25.40 -21.54 23.46
CA TRP A 548 -25.90 -20.34 22.78
C TRP A 548 -24.96 -19.85 21.69
N VAL A 549 -23.66 -19.75 21.97
CA VAL A 549 -22.65 -19.37 20.97
C VAL A 549 -22.56 -20.38 19.83
N ASP A 550 -22.59 -21.68 20.15
CA ASP A 550 -22.67 -22.79 19.19
C ASP A 550 -24.09 -22.95 18.62
N GLY A 551 -25.00 -21.98 18.84
CA GLY A 551 -26.34 -21.87 18.28
C GLY A 551 -27.23 -23.12 18.41
N LYS A 552 -27.01 -23.93 19.44
CA LYS A 552 -27.89 -25.01 19.90
C LYS A 552 -29.02 -24.45 20.77
N LEU A 553 -28.74 -23.36 21.48
CA LEU A 553 -29.74 -22.61 22.24
C LEU A 553 -30.34 -21.50 21.39
N SER A 554 -31.68 -21.48 21.30
CA SER A 554 -32.42 -20.43 20.60
C SER A 554 -32.25 -19.07 21.28
N TRP A 555 -32.15 -18.03 20.48
CA TRP A 555 -32.21 -16.62 20.90
C TRP A 555 -33.53 -16.27 21.60
N ARG A 556 -34.59 -17.04 21.34
CA ARG A 556 -35.90 -16.90 21.99
C ARG A 556 -36.00 -17.68 23.30
N ASP A 557 -34.95 -18.37 23.73
CA ASP A 557 -34.93 -19.05 25.03
C ASP A 557 -35.19 -18.02 26.16
N PRO A 558 -36.01 -18.35 27.17
CA PRO A 558 -36.31 -17.43 28.27
C PRO A 558 -35.09 -16.88 29.00
N ARG A 559 -33.97 -17.64 29.04
CA ARG A 559 -32.71 -17.19 29.65
C ARG A 559 -32.06 -16.08 28.83
N VAL A 560 -32.01 -16.22 27.50
CA VAL A 560 -31.51 -15.17 26.60
C VAL A 560 -32.40 -13.93 26.70
N ARG A 561 -33.73 -14.09 26.62
CA ARG A 561 -34.68 -12.99 26.81
C ARG A 561 -34.53 -12.28 28.16
N ARG A 562 -34.22 -13.02 29.22
CA ARG A 562 -33.94 -12.45 30.54
C ARG A 562 -32.68 -11.59 30.53
N ALA A 563 -31.62 -11.99 29.83
CA ALA A 563 -30.40 -11.20 29.74
C ALA A 563 -30.67 -9.83 29.09
N TRP A 564 -31.33 -9.82 27.94
CA TRP A 564 -31.77 -8.59 27.25
C TRP A 564 -32.62 -7.68 28.15
N THR A 565 -33.64 -8.22 28.81
CA THR A 565 -34.51 -7.42 29.68
C THR A 565 -33.81 -6.95 30.96
N THR A 566 -32.83 -7.71 31.48
CA THR A 566 -31.99 -7.27 32.60
C THR A 566 -31.14 -6.07 32.17
N TRP A 567 -30.49 -6.16 31.00
CA TRP A 567 -29.72 -5.05 30.45
C TRP A 567 -30.59 -3.81 30.25
N GLY A 568 -31.74 -3.96 29.58
CA GLY A 568 -32.66 -2.85 29.34
C GLY A 568 -33.12 -2.14 30.62
N HIS A 569 -33.36 -2.88 31.71
CA HIS A 569 -33.67 -2.27 33.01
C HIS A 569 -32.48 -1.54 33.63
N LEU A 570 -31.27 -2.10 33.53
CA LEU A 570 -30.05 -1.48 34.07
C LEU A 570 -29.78 -0.13 33.43
N VAL A 571 -29.95 -0.03 32.11
CA VAL A 571 -29.58 1.17 31.34
C VAL A 571 -30.74 2.10 31.01
N GLY A 572 -31.98 1.69 31.30
CA GLY A 572 -33.18 2.48 30.98
C GLY A 572 -33.50 2.51 29.49
N ALA A 573 -33.43 1.34 28.83
CA ALA A 573 -33.78 1.20 27.42
C ALA A 573 -35.19 1.75 27.14
N GLY A 574 -35.35 2.45 26.02
CA GLY A 574 -36.57 3.18 25.66
C GLY A 574 -36.69 4.60 26.26
N ASP A 575 -35.93 4.97 27.29
CA ASP A 575 -35.89 6.36 27.76
C ASP A 575 -35.09 7.22 26.78
N GLN A 576 -35.81 7.97 25.95
CA GLN A 576 -35.25 8.82 24.91
C GLN A 576 -34.19 9.81 25.42
N LYS A 577 -34.27 10.27 26.69
CA LYS A 577 -33.29 11.19 27.26
C LYS A 577 -31.95 10.52 27.54
N LEU A 578 -31.96 9.22 27.83
CA LEU A 578 -30.77 8.41 28.06
C LEU A 578 -30.26 7.80 26.75
N MET A 579 -31.16 7.31 25.91
CA MET A 579 -30.81 6.48 24.75
C MET A 579 -30.35 7.31 23.55
N ALA A 580 -30.92 8.50 23.33
CA ALA A 580 -30.45 9.38 22.26
C ALA A 580 -28.97 9.76 22.39
N PRO A 581 -28.44 10.19 23.56
CA PRO A 581 -27.01 10.41 23.70
C PRO A 581 -26.19 9.11 23.66
N ALA A 582 -26.68 8.00 24.24
CA ALA A 582 -25.97 6.71 24.22
C ALA A 582 -25.73 6.18 22.81
N LEU A 583 -26.76 6.20 21.96
CA LEU A 583 -26.66 5.80 20.55
C LEU A 583 -25.68 6.71 19.79
N ALA A 584 -25.67 8.00 20.12
CA ALA A 584 -24.91 8.98 19.35
C ALA A 584 -23.45 9.15 19.81
N THR A 585 -23.06 8.55 20.93
CA THR A 585 -21.74 8.67 21.55
C THR A 585 -20.83 7.52 21.09
N PRO A 586 -19.62 7.80 20.58
CA PRO A 586 -18.63 6.76 20.31
C PRO A 586 -18.25 6.01 21.59
N PHE A 587 -18.06 4.70 21.51
CA PHE A 587 -17.75 3.87 22.69
C PHE A 587 -16.51 4.38 23.44
N GLY A 588 -15.47 4.81 22.72
CA GLY A 588 -14.23 5.33 23.33
C GLY A 588 -14.38 6.66 24.09
N ALA A 589 -15.53 7.34 23.94
CA ALA A 589 -15.87 8.58 24.61
C ALA A 589 -17.00 8.41 25.66
N ALA A 590 -17.47 7.18 25.90
CA ALA A 590 -18.56 6.94 26.84
C ALA A 590 -18.21 7.42 28.26
N ALA A 591 -16.99 7.14 28.72
CA ALA A 591 -16.48 7.54 30.03
C ALA A 591 -16.23 9.05 30.21
N ASP A 592 -16.33 9.88 29.17
CA ASP A 592 -16.07 11.33 29.27
C ASP A 592 -17.04 12.02 30.24
N GLY A 593 -18.22 11.42 30.46
CA GLY A 593 -19.21 11.89 31.43
C GLY A 593 -18.69 11.90 32.88
N VAL A 594 -17.72 11.05 33.21
CA VAL A 594 -17.09 10.99 34.54
C VAL A 594 -16.25 12.23 34.82
N LEU A 595 -15.71 12.88 33.79
CA LEU A 595 -14.85 14.06 33.91
C LEU A 595 -15.62 15.38 34.09
N LYS A 596 -16.95 15.36 33.89
CA LYS A 596 -17.78 16.56 33.96
C LYS A 596 -18.00 17.01 35.41
N GLN A 597 -18.34 18.29 35.60
CA GLN A 597 -18.65 18.85 36.91
C GLN A 597 -20.04 19.51 36.89
N PRO A 598 -21.06 18.91 37.56
CA PRO A 598 -21.04 17.57 38.17
C PRO A 598 -20.91 16.44 37.12
N PRO A 599 -20.46 15.23 37.51
CA PRO A 599 -20.41 14.09 36.61
C PRO A 599 -21.79 13.77 36.01
N THR A 600 -21.82 13.35 34.75
CA THR A 600 -23.08 12.96 34.08
C THR A 600 -23.34 11.46 34.09
N CYS A 601 -22.34 10.66 34.45
CA CYS A 601 -22.41 9.21 34.68
C CYS A 601 -21.24 8.81 35.60
N ASP A 602 -21.31 7.59 36.14
CA ASP A 602 -20.41 7.09 37.19
C ASP A 602 -19.72 5.77 36.82
N LEU A 603 -20.40 4.91 36.04
CA LEU A 603 -20.01 3.51 35.81
C LEU A 603 -19.91 3.21 34.32
N GLU A 604 -18.88 2.50 33.89
CA GLU A 604 -18.78 1.98 32.51
C GLU A 604 -18.56 0.47 32.55
N HIS A 605 -19.44 -0.30 31.92
CA HIS A 605 -19.17 -1.70 31.60
C HIS A 605 -18.39 -1.74 30.29
N GLN A 606 -17.16 -2.21 30.38
CA GLN A 606 -16.28 -2.34 29.22
C GLN A 606 -15.08 -3.21 29.60
N SER A 607 -14.40 -3.76 28.60
CA SER A 607 -13.20 -4.58 28.80
C SER A 607 -12.00 -3.81 29.35
N SER A 608 -10.89 -4.52 29.54
CA SER A 608 -9.64 -3.99 30.07
C SER A 608 -9.09 -2.78 29.30
N PHE A 609 -9.39 -2.65 28.00
CA PHE A 609 -8.88 -1.55 27.19
C PHE A 609 -9.49 -0.18 27.59
N ALA A 610 -10.69 -0.15 28.20
CA ALA A 610 -11.37 1.12 28.55
C ALA A 610 -10.57 2.00 29.51
N ARG A 611 -9.63 1.41 30.25
CA ARG A 611 -8.67 2.16 31.07
C ARG A 611 -7.93 3.26 30.28
N ARG A 612 -7.81 3.12 28.95
CA ARG A 612 -7.17 4.10 28.08
C ARG A 612 -8.08 5.28 27.68
N SER A 613 -9.39 5.13 27.82
CA SER A 613 -10.38 6.18 27.56
C SER A 613 -10.08 7.40 28.43
N ASP A 614 -10.37 8.60 27.93
CA ASP A 614 -10.01 9.84 28.61
C ASP A 614 -10.61 9.92 30.02
N GLY A 615 -11.83 9.39 30.21
CA GLY A 615 -12.50 9.29 31.52
C GLY A 615 -11.74 8.49 32.59
N TRP A 616 -10.95 7.49 32.20
CA TRP A 616 -10.28 6.58 33.14
C TRP A 616 -8.76 6.75 33.19
N ARG A 617 -8.19 7.55 32.29
CA ARG A 617 -6.72 7.72 32.16
C ARG A 617 -6.07 8.30 33.42
N GLN A 618 -6.81 9.03 34.24
CA GLN A 618 -6.31 9.60 35.51
C GLN A 618 -6.32 8.62 36.69
N GLY A 619 -6.88 7.42 36.50
CA GLY A 619 -6.98 6.39 37.52
C GLY A 619 -8.41 5.86 37.63
N ALA A 620 -8.56 4.54 37.57
CA ALA A 620 -9.84 3.86 37.69
C ALA A 620 -9.70 2.59 38.54
N ALA A 621 -10.76 2.26 39.27
CA ALA A 621 -10.94 0.94 39.86
C ALA A 621 -11.96 0.17 39.02
N TYR A 622 -12.02 -1.14 39.21
CA TYR A 622 -13.05 -1.97 38.58
C TYR A 622 -13.63 -2.96 39.59
N THR A 623 -14.89 -3.31 39.36
CA THR A 623 -15.62 -4.36 40.06
C THR A 623 -16.07 -5.42 39.03
N HIS A 624 -16.23 -6.67 39.45
CA HIS A 624 -16.76 -7.71 38.57
C HIS A 624 -18.25 -7.46 38.30
N SER A 625 -18.68 -7.59 37.04
CA SER A 625 -20.08 -7.38 36.64
C SER A 625 -21.11 -8.20 37.45
N ALA A 626 -20.77 -9.42 37.87
CA ALA A 626 -21.63 -10.28 38.67
C ALA A 626 -22.07 -9.64 40.01
N ASP A 627 -21.28 -8.70 40.54
CA ASP A 627 -21.57 -8.02 41.80
C ASP A 627 -22.63 -6.92 41.64
N VAL A 628 -22.85 -6.42 40.42
CA VAL A 628 -23.82 -5.35 40.14
C VAL A 628 -25.05 -5.82 39.36
N ILE A 629 -24.99 -6.99 38.72
CA ILE A 629 -26.12 -7.55 37.98
C ILE A 629 -27.19 -8.08 38.95
N PRO A 630 -28.46 -7.62 38.85
CA PRO A 630 -29.51 -8.04 39.76
C PRO A 630 -29.79 -9.56 39.74
N GLY A 631 -29.79 -10.17 40.93
CA GLY A 631 -30.16 -11.58 41.11
C GLY A 631 -29.09 -12.58 40.68
N VAL A 632 -27.87 -12.11 40.42
CA VAL A 632 -26.69 -12.96 40.21
C VAL A 632 -25.98 -13.18 41.54
N ARG A 633 -25.34 -14.34 41.69
CA ARG A 633 -24.40 -14.61 42.79
C ARG A 633 -22.98 -14.40 42.29
N ALA A 634 -22.12 -13.86 43.16
CA ALA A 634 -20.69 -13.77 42.89
C ALA A 634 -20.12 -15.12 42.43
N GLY A 635 -19.32 -15.08 41.37
CA GLY A 635 -18.67 -16.24 40.77
C GLY A 635 -17.38 -15.80 40.07
N ASN A 636 -16.53 -16.76 39.71
CA ASN A 636 -15.25 -16.49 39.02
C ASN A 636 -15.37 -16.86 37.53
N ARG A 637 -16.22 -16.12 36.80
CA ARG A 637 -16.51 -16.36 35.38
C ARG A 637 -16.37 -15.05 34.62
N TRP A 638 -15.52 -15.06 33.62
CA TRP A 638 -15.13 -13.86 32.90
C TRP A 638 -15.32 -14.08 31.41
N GLU A 639 -15.79 -13.04 30.73
CA GLU A 639 -15.58 -12.94 29.30
C GLU A 639 -14.16 -12.49 28.98
N VAL A 640 -13.68 -12.90 27.81
CA VAL A 640 -12.40 -12.50 27.25
C VAL A 640 -12.56 -12.27 25.76
N SER A 641 -11.84 -11.31 25.21
CA SER A 641 -11.68 -11.16 23.75
C SER A 641 -10.22 -11.35 23.38
N GLY A 642 -9.96 -11.62 22.11
CA GLY A 642 -8.60 -11.65 21.61
C GLY A 642 -8.52 -11.18 20.17
N ASP A 643 -7.51 -10.36 19.87
CA ASP A 643 -7.13 -10.06 18.50
C ASP A 643 -6.17 -11.18 18.03
N LEU A 644 -6.62 -11.93 17.03
CA LEU A 644 -6.06 -13.21 16.62
C LEU A 644 -5.47 -13.09 15.21
N ALA A 645 -4.15 -13.28 15.08
CA ALA A 645 -3.47 -13.27 13.79
C ALA A 645 -3.62 -14.62 13.08
N ALA A 646 -4.07 -14.59 11.83
CA ALA A 646 -4.15 -15.77 10.96
C ALA A 646 -3.43 -15.51 9.63
N VAL A 647 -2.92 -16.57 9.02
CA VAL A 647 -2.22 -16.52 7.73
C VAL A 647 -3.15 -17.02 6.63
N LEU A 648 -3.56 -16.14 5.72
CA LEU A 648 -4.45 -16.48 4.60
C LEU A 648 -3.67 -16.83 3.34
N HIS A 649 -2.52 -16.18 3.13
CA HIS A 649 -1.65 -16.46 1.99
C HIS A 649 -0.22 -16.77 2.46
N SER A 650 0.17 -18.03 2.29
CA SER A 650 1.43 -18.57 2.81
C SER A 650 2.60 -18.18 1.92
N THR A 651 3.24 -17.04 2.24
CA THR A 651 4.50 -16.59 1.64
C THR A 651 5.66 -16.71 2.63
N SER A 652 6.90 -16.67 2.13
CA SER A 652 8.08 -16.67 3.01
C SER A 652 8.12 -15.45 3.94
N GLN A 653 7.55 -14.32 3.49
CA GLN A 653 7.43 -13.08 4.23
C GLN A 653 6.33 -13.19 5.30
N ALA A 654 5.17 -13.77 4.96
CA ALA A 654 4.08 -14.05 5.90
C ALA A 654 4.54 -15.00 7.02
N ALA A 655 5.21 -16.10 6.67
CA ALA A 655 5.78 -17.05 7.64
C ALA A 655 6.79 -16.38 8.59
N ARG A 656 7.57 -15.42 8.07
CA ARG A 656 8.50 -14.64 8.88
C ARG A 656 7.78 -13.68 9.82
N LEU A 657 6.76 -12.97 9.34
CA LEU A 657 5.97 -12.04 10.13
C LEU A 657 5.22 -12.78 11.26
N ILE A 658 4.48 -13.84 10.96
CA ILE A 658 3.73 -14.59 11.98
C ILE A 658 4.67 -15.22 13.02
N GLY A 659 5.84 -15.71 12.62
CA GLY A 659 6.87 -16.22 13.54
C GLY A 659 7.45 -15.12 14.44
N TYR A 660 7.66 -13.92 13.91
CA TYR A 660 8.08 -12.76 14.70
C TYR A 660 6.98 -12.32 15.67
N LEU A 661 5.71 -12.24 15.24
CA LEU A 661 4.58 -11.90 16.09
C LEU A 661 4.38 -12.92 17.23
N ALA A 662 4.72 -14.19 17.00
CA ALA A 662 4.72 -15.23 18.02
C ALA A 662 5.89 -15.12 19.01
N SER A 663 6.91 -14.31 18.70
CA SER A 663 8.11 -14.19 19.52
C SER A 663 7.81 -13.54 20.87
N ASP A 664 8.63 -13.89 21.84
CA ASP A 664 8.63 -13.28 23.17
C ASP A 664 8.84 -11.76 23.13
N GLU A 665 9.64 -11.28 22.18
CA GLU A 665 9.92 -9.86 22.01
C GLU A 665 8.71 -9.11 21.48
N ALA A 666 8.10 -9.58 20.38
CA ALA A 666 6.92 -8.92 19.80
C ALA A 666 5.74 -8.91 20.78
N GLN A 667 5.49 -10.05 21.44
CA GLN A 667 4.42 -10.18 22.43
C GLN A 667 4.62 -9.22 23.61
N ARG A 668 5.86 -9.07 24.12
CA ARG A 668 6.18 -8.07 25.16
C ARG A 668 6.09 -6.64 24.66
N ALA A 669 6.57 -6.37 23.44
CA ALA A 669 6.56 -5.04 22.85
C ALA A 669 5.12 -4.54 22.69
N TRP A 670 4.21 -5.40 22.24
CA TRP A 670 2.80 -5.04 22.14
C TRP A 670 2.12 -4.95 23.50
N ALA A 671 2.25 -5.96 24.36
CA ALA A 671 1.71 -5.95 25.72
C ALA A 671 2.13 -4.71 26.54
N GLY A 672 3.38 -4.25 26.38
CA GLY A 672 3.94 -3.10 27.09
C GLY A 672 3.30 -1.76 26.72
N THR A 673 2.51 -1.70 25.64
CA THR A 673 1.78 -0.50 25.23
C THR A 673 0.52 -0.22 26.04
N GLN A 674 0.14 -1.16 26.92
CA GLN A 674 -1.16 -1.17 27.61
C GLN A 674 -2.35 -1.17 26.65
N SER A 675 -2.16 -1.49 25.37
CA SER A 675 -3.24 -1.66 24.40
C SER A 675 -4.07 -2.92 24.68
N GLY A 676 -3.48 -3.92 25.35
CA GLY A 676 -4.11 -5.13 25.90
C GLY A 676 -3.05 -6.08 26.49
N TYR A 677 -3.40 -7.35 26.73
CA TYR A 677 -2.55 -8.35 27.39
C TYR A 677 -2.04 -9.43 26.44
N SER A 678 -0.85 -9.98 26.71
CA SER A 678 -0.38 -11.21 26.06
C SER A 678 -0.73 -12.42 26.93
N VAL A 679 -1.38 -13.41 26.34
CA VAL A 679 -1.69 -14.71 26.96
C VAL A 679 -0.64 -15.77 26.69
N LYS A 680 0.48 -15.40 26.05
CA LYS A 680 1.64 -16.27 25.92
C LYS A 680 2.22 -16.51 27.31
N ARG A 681 2.28 -17.76 27.77
CA ARG A 681 2.68 -18.14 29.14
C ARG A 681 3.94 -17.41 29.63
N ALA A 682 5.02 -17.47 28.85
CA ALA A 682 6.31 -16.84 29.19
C ALA A 682 6.27 -15.30 29.35
N VAL A 683 5.28 -14.64 28.74
CA VAL A 683 5.05 -13.20 28.85
C VAL A 683 4.05 -12.90 29.98
N LEU A 684 2.95 -13.66 30.04
CA LEU A 684 1.92 -13.54 31.07
C LEU A 684 2.49 -13.70 32.49
N ASP A 685 3.43 -14.62 32.68
CA ASP A 685 4.08 -14.87 33.98
C ASP A 685 4.92 -13.69 34.48
N ARG A 686 5.30 -12.76 33.59
CA ARG A 686 6.14 -11.59 33.91
C ARG A 686 5.35 -10.33 34.26
N TYR A 687 4.03 -10.34 34.14
CA TYR A 687 3.23 -9.20 34.58
C TYR A 687 3.41 -9.00 36.09
N PRO A 688 3.38 -7.73 36.57
CA PRO A 688 3.45 -7.42 38.00
C PRO A 688 2.42 -8.22 38.81
N SER A 689 2.70 -8.49 40.09
CA SER A 689 1.73 -9.15 40.98
C SER A 689 0.76 -8.18 41.65
N THR A 690 0.96 -6.87 41.50
CA THR A 690 0.18 -5.82 42.15
C THR A 690 -0.34 -4.79 41.15
N GLY A 691 -1.31 -3.98 41.58
CA GLY A 691 -1.98 -2.99 40.75
C GLY A 691 -2.94 -3.61 39.73
N THR A 692 -3.59 -2.76 38.93
CA THR A 692 -4.62 -3.18 37.98
C THR A 692 -4.10 -4.18 36.95
N ASP A 693 -2.89 -3.96 36.40
CA ASP A 693 -2.28 -4.91 35.46
C ASP A 693 -2.01 -6.27 36.09
N GLY A 694 -1.57 -6.31 37.36
CA GLY A 694 -1.33 -7.55 38.06
C GLY A 694 -2.60 -8.30 38.45
N ALA A 695 -3.67 -7.57 38.77
CA ALA A 695 -4.98 -8.16 39.03
C ALA A 695 -5.56 -8.80 37.75
N ILE A 696 -5.54 -8.08 36.62
CA ILE A 696 -6.04 -8.60 35.33
C ILE A 696 -5.19 -9.79 34.86
N ALA A 697 -3.86 -9.66 34.85
CA ALA A 697 -2.98 -10.77 34.49
C ALA A 697 -3.14 -11.96 35.45
N GLY A 698 -3.43 -11.70 36.73
CA GLY A 698 -3.83 -12.68 37.73
C GLY A 698 -5.04 -13.51 37.29
N THR A 699 -6.14 -12.85 36.92
CA THR A 699 -7.35 -13.53 36.41
C THR A 699 -7.09 -14.31 35.11
N LEU A 700 -6.28 -13.76 34.20
CA LEU A 700 -5.97 -14.41 32.92
C LEU A 700 -5.13 -15.70 33.09
N ARG A 701 -4.35 -15.82 34.17
CA ARG A 701 -3.55 -17.02 34.49
C ARG A 701 -4.18 -17.93 35.56
N ASP A 702 -5.27 -17.51 36.18
CA ASP A 702 -5.92 -18.24 37.28
C ASP A 702 -6.57 -19.54 36.77
N PRO A 703 -6.10 -20.73 37.16
CA PRO A 703 -6.72 -21.98 36.72
C PRO A 703 -8.18 -22.13 37.19
N ASP A 704 -8.56 -21.49 38.30
CA ASP A 704 -9.92 -21.59 38.86
C ASP A 704 -10.92 -20.64 38.20
N ALA A 705 -10.44 -19.62 37.47
CA ALA A 705 -11.28 -18.73 36.70
C ALA A 705 -11.76 -19.40 35.41
N VAL A 706 -13.07 -19.39 35.18
CA VAL A 706 -13.63 -19.80 33.89
C VAL A 706 -13.60 -18.60 32.96
N ARG A 707 -12.87 -18.69 31.85
CA ARG A 707 -12.83 -17.66 30.81
C ARG A 707 -13.60 -18.13 29.60
N CYS A 708 -14.61 -17.39 29.20
CA CYS A 708 -15.37 -17.62 27.98
C CYS A 708 -15.02 -16.54 26.97
N TYR A 709 -14.84 -16.89 25.71
CA TYR A 709 -14.77 -15.86 24.67
C TYR A 709 -16.06 -15.04 24.68
N ASP A 710 -15.91 -13.75 24.39
CA ASP A 710 -17.02 -12.89 24.00
C ASP A 710 -17.88 -13.63 22.96
N ALA A 711 -19.18 -13.64 23.20
CA ALA A 711 -20.10 -14.48 22.44
C ALA A 711 -20.16 -13.98 21.00
N SER A 712 -20.27 -12.68 20.80
CA SER A 712 -20.37 -12.06 19.48
C SER A 712 -19.09 -12.25 18.64
N ASP A 713 -17.91 -12.21 19.27
CA ASP A 713 -16.58 -12.47 18.70
C ASP A 713 -16.37 -13.95 18.33
N ALA A 714 -17.08 -14.86 19.02
CA ALA A 714 -17.03 -16.30 18.79
C ALA A 714 -18.15 -16.81 17.86
N MET A 715 -19.14 -15.98 17.54
CA MET A 715 -20.23 -16.28 16.62
C MET A 715 -19.83 -16.08 15.15
N PRO A 716 -20.55 -16.70 14.20
CA PRO A 716 -20.40 -16.37 12.78
C PRO A 716 -20.67 -14.88 12.52
N THR A 717 -19.90 -14.29 11.61
CA THR A 717 -19.95 -12.84 11.28
C THR A 717 -21.36 -12.32 11.01
N GLN A 718 -22.19 -13.07 10.28
CA GLN A 718 -23.56 -12.63 9.98
C GLN A 718 -24.44 -12.56 11.24
N VAL A 719 -24.23 -13.46 12.21
CA VAL A 719 -24.95 -13.45 13.47
C VAL A 719 -24.49 -12.28 14.34
N ARG A 720 -23.17 -12.07 14.44
CA ARG A 720 -22.55 -10.95 15.15
C ARG A 720 -23.08 -9.60 14.65
N ASP A 721 -23.05 -9.37 13.34
CA ASP A 721 -23.43 -8.09 12.75
C ASP A 721 -24.93 -7.79 12.97
N VAL A 722 -25.79 -8.80 12.83
CA VAL A 722 -27.23 -8.66 13.12
C VAL A 722 -27.50 -8.47 14.61
N PHE A 723 -26.67 -9.05 15.49
CA PHE A 723 -26.77 -8.87 16.94
C PHE A 723 -26.45 -7.42 17.32
N ALA A 724 -25.38 -6.84 16.81
CA ALA A 724 -25.05 -5.42 17.04
C ALA A 724 -26.19 -4.49 16.58
N LEU A 725 -26.82 -4.77 15.44
CA LEU A 725 -27.96 -3.97 14.96
C LEU A 725 -29.22 -4.15 15.84
N ALA A 726 -29.50 -5.38 16.28
CA ALA A 726 -30.59 -5.69 17.21
C ALA A 726 -30.43 -4.94 18.55
N VAL A 727 -29.19 -4.81 19.04
CA VAL A 727 -28.84 -4.05 20.24
C VAL A 727 -29.30 -2.60 20.11
N LEU A 728 -28.94 -1.93 19.02
CA LEU A 728 -29.32 -0.53 18.79
C LEU A 728 -30.85 -0.37 18.75
N ARG A 729 -31.53 -1.25 18.01
CA ARG A 729 -32.99 -1.25 17.87
C ARG A 729 -33.71 -1.47 19.19
N TYR A 730 -33.27 -2.44 19.99
CA TYR A 730 -33.81 -2.71 21.32
C TYR A 730 -33.58 -1.54 22.29
N LEU A 731 -32.39 -0.94 22.26
CA LEU A 731 -32.03 0.16 23.13
C LEU A 731 -32.94 1.38 22.90
N ALA A 732 -33.26 1.65 21.64
CA ALA A 732 -34.17 2.72 21.26
C ALA A 732 -35.65 2.40 21.53
N ASP A 733 -36.07 1.17 21.27
CA ASP A 733 -37.43 0.67 21.48
C ASP A 733 -37.43 -0.78 21.98
N PRO A 734 -37.57 -0.99 23.31
CA PRO A 734 -37.63 -2.32 23.91
C PRO A 734 -38.79 -3.18 23.42
N GLY A 735 -39.84 -2.57 22.85
CA GLY A 735 -40.98 -3.28 22.26
C GLY A 735 -40.59 -4.17 21.07
N THR A 736 -39.45 -3.90 20.44
CA THR A 736 -38.95 -4.64 19.28
C THR A 736 -38.28 -5.98 19.63
N LEU A 737 -38.06 -6.28 20.92
CA LEU A 737 -37.24 -7.42 21.35
C LEU A 737 -37.67 -8.76 20.72
N ASP A 738 -38.96 -9.08 20.73
CA ASP A 738 -39.44 -10.37 20.23
C ASP A 738 -39.24 -10.53 18.71
N ASP A 739 -39.21 -9.42 17.95
CA ASP A 739 -38.87 -9.42 16.52
C ASP A 739 -37.36 -9.52 16.30
N GLN A 740 -36.54 -8.85 17.12
CA GLN A 740 -35.09 -8.96 17.06
C GLN A 740 -34.62 -10.39 17.36
N LEU A 741 -35.11 -11.02 18.44
CA LEU A 741 -34.76 -12.39 18.80
C LEU A 741 -35.19 -13.40 17.73
N ARG A 742 -36.33 -13.16 17.05
CA ARG A 742 -36.78 -13.99 15.93
C ARG A 742 -35.84 -13.88 14.73
N THR A 743 -35.38 -12.67 14.43
CA THR A 743 -34.44 -12.40 13.33
C THR A 743 -33.09 -13.07 13.61
N LEU A 744 -32.58 -12.95 14.84
CA LEU A 744 -31.34 -13.59 15.27
C LEU A 744 -31.41 -15.12 15.20
N ASP A 745 -32.52 -15.73 15.61
CA ASP A 745 -32.76 -17.16 15.43
C ASP A 745 -32.71 -17.59 13.96
N GLN A 746 -33.35 -16.82 13.07
CA GLN A 746 -33.38 -17.12 11.63
C GLN A 746 -31.98 -17.02 11.01
N VAL A 747 -31.24 -15.96 11.32
CA VAL A 747 -29.87 -15.76 10.81
C VAL A 747 -28.93 -16.83 11.36
N SER A 748 -29.01 -17.14 12.65
CA SER A 748 -28.22 -18.20 13.28
C SER A 748 -28.45 -19.57 12.63
N ALA A 749 -29.70 -19.89 12.24
CA ALA A 749 -30.02 -21.12 11.54
C ALA A 749 -29.42 -21.21 10.13
N ILE A 750 -29.23 -20.07 9.44
CA ILE A 750 -28.67 -19.99 8.08
C ILE A 750 -27.14 -19.99 8.08
N ALA A 751 -26.50 -19.37 9.08
CA ALA A 751 -25.05 -19.11 9.12
C ALA A 751 -24.14 -20.36 9.20
N GLY A 752 -24.67 -21.57 9.09
CA GLY A 752 -23.87 -22.79 8.86
C GLY A 752 -23.10 -23.33 10.08
N LYS A 753 -22.28 -24.36 9.83
CA LYS A 753 -21.71 -25.29 10.84
C LYS A 753 -20.27 -24.98 11.28
N ALA A 754 -19.64 -23.92 10.80
CA ALA A 754 -18.29 -23.51 11.22
C ALA A 754 -18.35 -22.87 12.62
N ARG A 755 -18.79 -23.65 13.61
CA ARG A 755 -18.99 -23.21 14.99
C ARG A 755 -17.91 -23.79 15.88
N LEU A 756 -17.47 -22.99 16.83
CA LEU A 756 -16.50 -23.41 17.83
C LEU A 756 -17.20 -24.35 18.82
N HIS A 757 -16.72 -25.58 18.94
CA HIS A 757 -17.29 -26.57 19.85
C HIS A 757 -17.06 -26.25 21.34
N THR A 758 -16.10 -25.38 21.62
CA THR A 758 -15.85 -24.86 22.97
C THR A 758 -15.40 -23.41 22.88
N VAL A 759 -16.04 -22.56 23.68
CA VAL A 759 -15.70 -21.13 23.79
C VAL A 759 -15.29 -20.75 25.20
N CYS A 760 -15.45 -21.66 26.17
CA CYS A 760 -15.04 -21.49 27.55
C CYS A 760 -13.86 -22.39 27.90
N SER A 761 -13.00 -21.94 28.81
CA SER A 761 -11.96 -22.77 29.41
C SER A 761 -12.56 -23.84 30.30
N SER A 762 -12.00 -25.04 30.26
CA SER A 762 -12.27 -26.06 31.28
C SER A 762 -11.71 -25.60 32.62
N ARG A 763 -12.37 -26.01 33.71
CA ARG A 763 -11.78 -25.94 35.06
C ARG A 763 -10.70 -26.99 35.23
#